data_AF-A0A6V7V186-F1
#
_entry.id   AF-A0A6V7V186-F1
#
_cell.length_a   1.000
_cell.length_b   1.000
_cell.length_c   1.000
_cell.angle_alpha   90.00
_cell.angle_beta   90.00
_cell.angle_gamma   90.00
#
_symmetry.space_group_name_H-M   'P 1'
#
loop_
_entity.id
_entity.type
_entity.pdbx_description
1 polymer ?
#
loop_
_entity_poly.entity_id
_entity_poly.type
_entity_poly.pdbx_seq_one_letter_code
_entity_poly.pdbx_strand_id
1 'polypeptide(L)'
;MTTSSAHNFEATTSAFLLGHTPAQQNNKYKAYASAVDKALKSFESTTEWADLIAALGKLGKVFSSNAKSFNDIPNALTVSKRLSQCLHPALPSGVHLKALDTYRQVFLMLSRTQNLAKYLFLYSAGLFPLMDHCQIKVKSELLSIFEQFILPLGPNLRPALAGFITALLLALEEGTEFYGRAFSLLDQLLEKVGSEAFYLCFWQSVSGNPSARLPALIFVNTKIEKHKKGSKNDSNSDDNLLASFCGGGNQSDNNNLMLQALCIVAEDSSSSPLVQRHLLDFLCMAIPLNSKWTSKQQLVDLVGRTLFLVLRRDMSLNRRLYQWLLNRSNDMAFVSLPVNGVEDSTDLAFFKQYALPVIKSAIRDYLRADTVVEIAPPSMGTLRREPFLKKTQIQFPEVRVCRLLHYMLDRPELGQLVLEEILPNLLETFCLRDLNLLKEFGGECEAIDPSFENFAESFIIFKGNESFNNIDGDGDQQTRRTEEILKNFNSLLKALEPNFLWNFFEKLFTMIKTQNDVTEENELNNKYLPSFSLDSDCQSQKNQLCALFPVMILYSLKNVQLDINEDIRSIYLPKLLKHILVGIDLSSSSSSPLIIENNYVAIIVVCRHLLAEINQNNVSNVFESLHNNNKGESNNSARSSPNRTEKREKELAGEQQCVESSLEACIQTFTSICNWYIKNRERDRCGVLLAICLLVRDFADFPFYSLQPSLASCSSLTDSIYSSQQKFEWLHALIAAIDPVSWNSSELLIDRTDFDIRAKLLDLILYLTVRSFQ
;
A
#
# COMPACT_ATOMS: atom_id res chain seq x y z
N MET A 1 -23.85 56.30 -3.56
CA MET A 1 -24.17 56.22 -5.01
C MET A 1 -23.80 54.86 -5.65
N THR A 2 -23.63 53.78 -4.90
CA THR A 2 -23.14 52.48 -5.44
C THR A 2 -24.11 51.30 -5.33
N THR A 3 -25.36 51.51 -4.91
CA THR A 3 -26.38 50.43 -4.84
C THR A 3 -27.17 50.23 -6.14
N SER A 4 -27.13 51.20 -7.07
CA SER A 4 -27.87 51.15 -8.34
C SER A 4 -27.21 50.24 -9.39
N SER A 5 -25.88 50.11 -9.37
CA SER A 5 -25.13 49.30 -10.34
C SER A 5 -25.25 47.79 -10.09
N ALA A 6 -25.37 47.35 -8.83
CA ALA A 6 -25.52 45.94 -8.48
C ALA A 6 -26.90 45.38 -8.89
N HIS A 7 -27.97 46.15 -8.70
CA HIS A 7 -29.32 45.75 -9.12
C HIS A 7 -29.45 45.60 -10.64
N ASN A 8 -28.80 46.48 -11.42
CA ASN A 8 -28.79 46.38 -12.88
C ASN A 8 -28.01 45.14 -13.37
N PHE A 9 -26.93 44.75 -12.69
CA PHE A 9 -26.15 43.56 -13.05
C PHE A 9 -26.93 42.25 -12.77
N GLU A 10 -27.65 42.17 -11.64
CA GLU A 10 -28.46 41.01 -11.28
C GLU A 10 -29.71 40.83 -12.17
N ALA A 11 -30.35 41.93 -12.56
CA ALA A 11 -31.47 41.91 -13.51
C ALA A 11 -31.02 41.42 -14.90
N THR A 12 -29.84 41.84 -15.35
CA THR A 12 -29.26 41.45 -16.65
C THR A 12 -28.87 39.96 -16.67
N THR A 13 -28.31 39.45 -15.57
CA THR A 13 -27.93 38.03 -15.44
C THR A 13 -29.16 37.11 -15.41
N SER A 14 -30.24 37.55 -14.75
CA SER A 14 -31.51 36.80 -14.68
C SER A 14 -32.24 36.77 -16.03
N ALA A 15 -32.20 37.87 -16.79
CA ALA A 15 -32.78 37.94 -18.13
C ALA A 15 -32.02 37.05 -19.15
N PHE A 16 -30.68 37.02 -19.05
CA PHE A 16 -29.81 36.20 -19.90
C PHE A 16 -30.02 34.68 -19.71
N LEU A 17 -30.18 34.22 -18.47
CA LEU A 17 -30.33 32.79 -18.17
C LEU A 17 -31.74 32.22 -18.38
N LEU A 18 -32.77 33.06 -18.31
CA LEU A 18 -34.16 32.59 -18.19
C LEU A 18 -35.06 32.98 -19.38
N GLY A 19 -34.63 33.90 -20.25
CA GLY A 19 -35.41 34.37 -21.39
C GLY A 19 -36.63 35.21 -21.00
N HIS A 20 -37.03 36.14 -21.86
CA HIS A 20 -38.20 37.01 -21.63
C HIS A 20 -39.50 36.28 -21.96
N THR A 21 -40.43 36.23 -21.00
CA THR A 21 -41.82 35.79 -21.23
C THR A 21 -42.71 36.98 -21.61
N PRO A 22 -43.62 36.85 -22.60
CA PRO A 22 -44.49 37.94 -23.07
C PRO A 22 -45.48 38.51 -22.01
N ALA A 23 -45.59 37.88 -20.83
CA ALA A 23 -46.40 38.35 -19.71
C ALA A 23 -45.86 39.65 -19.04
N GLN A 24 -44.57 39.97 -19.22
CA GLN A 24 -43.90 41.08 -18.53
C GLN A 24 -44.38 42.49 -18.93
N GLN A 25 -45.19 42.61 -19.98
CA GLN A 25 -45.72 43.89 -20.46
C GLN A 25 -47.11 44.25 -19.88
N ASN A 26 -47.76 43.35 -19.15
CA ASN A 26 -49.10 43.56 -18.58
C ASN A 26 -49.04 44.46 -17.32
N ASN A 27 -49.90 45.48 -17.22
CA ASN A 27 -49.98 46.36 -16.04
C ASN A 27 -50.26 45.60 -14.73
N LYS A 28 -51.03 44.50 -14.79
CA LYS A 28 -51.27 43.64 -13.61
C LYS A 28 -49.99 42.92 -13.18
N TYR A 29 -49.13 42.55 -14.13
CA TYR A 29 -47.84 41.91 -13.84
C TYR A 29 -46.86 42.91 -13.23
N LYS A 30 -46.79 44.15 -13.75
CA LYS A 30 -45.97 45.22 -13.16
C LYS A 30 -46.34 45.50 -11.70
N ALA A 31 -47.64 45.50 -11.40
CA ALA A 31 -48.14 45.65 -10.01
C ALA A 31 -47.72 44.45 -9.13
N TYR A 32 -47.81 43.23 -9.64
CA TYR A 32 -47.34 42.03 -8.96
C TYR A 32 -45.81 42.06 -8.69
N ALA A 33 -45.00 42.38 -9.71
CA ALA A 33 -43.55 42.52 -9.57
C ALA A 33 -43.18 43.60 -8.53
N SER A 34 -43.85 44.76 -8.56
CA SER A 34 -43.66 45.82 -7.56
C SER A 34 -44.03 45.36 -6.14
N ALA A 35 -45.09 44.55 -5.99
CA ALA A 35 -45.47 43.97 -4.70
C ALA A 35 -44.43 42.97 -4.17
N VAL A 36 -43.82 42.17 -5.06
CA VAL A 36 -42.70 41.28 -4.72
C VAL A 36 -41.49 42.09 -4.26
N ASP A 37 -41.11 43.14 -4.99
CA ASP A 37 -39.98 44.01 -4.61
C ASP A 37 -40.20 44.71 -3.27
N LYS A 38 -41.44 45.17 -3.01
CA LYS A 38 -41.80 45.76 -1.71
C LYS A 38 -41.70 44.73 -0.57
N ALA A 39 -42.07 43.47 -0.82
CA ALA A 39 -41.89 42.40 0.15
C ALA A 39 -40.41 42.08 0.35
N LEU A 40 -39.59 42.04 -0.71
CA LEU A 40 -38.16 41.77 -0.64
C LEU A 40 -37.39 42.83 0.17
N LYS A 41 -37.76 44.11 0.08
CA LYS A 41 -37.17 45.17 0.92
C LYS A 41 -37.33 44.93 2.42
N SER A 42 -38.36 44.19 2.84
CA SER A 42 -38.53 43.88 4.27
C SER A 42 -37.47 42.92 4.83
N PHE A 43 -36.73 42.21 3.97
CA PHE A 43 -35.58 41.38 4.37
C PHE A 43 -34.31 42.20 4.60
N GLU A 44 -34.27 43.47 4.18
CA GLU A 44 -33.08 44.34 4.36
C GLU A 44 -33.05 45.01 5.73
N SER A 45 -34.20 45.12 6.38
CA SER A 45 -34.38 45.78 7.67
C SER A 45 -34.60 44.79 8.82
N THR A 46 -34.21 43.52 8.66
CA THR A 46 -34.42 42.48 9.69
C THR A 46 -33.27 42.49 10.69
N THR A 47 -33.60 42.64 11.98
CA THR A 47 -32.61 42.58 13.08
C THR A 47 -32.75 41.31 13.90
N GLU A 48 -33.96 40.74 13.95
CA GLU A 48 -34.26 39.51 14.69
C GLU A 48 -34.84 38.43 13.78
N TRP A 49 -34.79 37.18 14.24
CA TRP A 49 -35.36 36.04 13.50
C TRP A 49 -36.88 36.15 13.32
N ALA A 50 -37.58 36.85 14.23
CA ALA A 50 -39.03 37.10 14.11
C ALA A 50 -39.35 38.01 12.90
N ASP A 51 -38.46 38.95 12.57
CA ASP A 51 -38.63 39.83 11.41
C ASP A 51 -38.56 39.04 10.11
N LEU A 52 -37.71 38.00 10.05
CA LEU A 52 -37.64 37.07 8.91
C LEU A 52 -38.97 36.32 8.73
N ILE A 53 -39.61 35.87 9.81
CA ILE A 53 -40.94 35.23 9.74
C ILE A 53 -41.98 36.19 9.18
N ALA A 54 -41.97 37.46 9.62
CA ALA A 54 -42.88 38.49 9.13
C ALA A 54 -42.62 38.81 7.63
N ALA A 55 -41.36 38.92 7.22
CA ALA A 55 -40.94 39.15 5.84
C ALA A 55 -41.34 37.98 4.92
N LEU A 56 -41.07 36.74 5.33
CA LEU A 56 -41.53 35.52 4.65
C LEU A 56 -43.06 35.46 4.58
N GLY A 57 -43.76 35.84 5.65
CA GLY A 57 -45.22 35.93 5.67
C GLY A 57 -45.79 36.91 4.65
N LYS A 58 -45.18 38.09 4.51
CA LYS A 58 -45.55 39.08 3.48
C LYS A 58 -45.30 38.53 2.08
N LEU A 59 -44.11 37.97 1.84
CA LEU A 59 -43.73 37.43 0.54
C LEU A 59 -44.62 36.25 0.12
N GLY A 60 -44.88 35.30 1.02
CA GLY A 60 -45.76 34.16 0.78
C GLY A 60 -47.20 34.58 0.48
N LYS A 61 -47.73 35.62 1.16
CA LYS A 61 -49.05 36.18 0.84
C LYS A 61 -49.10 36.74 -0.58
N VAL A 62 -48.08 37.51 -1.00
CA VAL A 62 -48.00 38.06 -2.36
C VAL A 62 -48.03 36.94 -3.40
N PHE A 63 -47.31 35.84 -3.18
CA PHE A 63 -47.35 34.68 -4.08
C PHE A 63 -48.71 33.99 -4.09
N SER A 64 -49.27 33.68 -2.92
CA SER A 64 -50.57 32.98 -2.84
C SER A 64 -51.72 33.75 -3.50
N SER A 65 -51.78 35.07 -3.32
CA SER A 65 -52.83 35.94 -3.89
C SER A 65 -52.74 36.06 -5.41
N ASN A 66 -51.53 35.95 -5.97
CA ASN A 66 -51.27 36.10 -7.39
C ASN A 66 -51.10 34.77 -8.14
N ALA A 67 -51.05 33.65 -7.40
CA ALA A 67 -50.78 32.34 -7.95
C ALA A 67 -51.77 31.89 -9.03
N LYS A 68 -53.01 32.37 -9.06
CA LYS A 68 -54.00 32.04 -10.12
C LYS A 68 -53.76 32.79 -11.43
N SER A 69 -53.11 33.95 -11.37
CA SER A 69 -53.03 34.90 -12.47
C SER A 69 -51.68 34.86 -13.21
N PHE A 70 -50.62 34.44 -12.52
CA PHE A 70 -49.25 34.41 -13.04
C PHE A 70 -48.57 33.08 -12.69
N ASN A 71 -47.63 32.67 -13.54
CA ASN A 71 -46.93 31.37 -13.47
C ASN A 71 -45.40 31.52 -13.46
N ASP A 72 -44.91 32.72 -13.13
CA ASP A 72 -43.52 33.10 -13.10
C ASP A 72 -43.21 33.91 -11.83
N ILE A 73 -41.93 33.95 -11.44
CA ILE A 73 -41.48 34.61 -10.21
C ILE A 73 -40.67 35.86 -10.58
N PRO A 74 -41.16 37.07 -10.28
CA PRO A 74 -40.40 38.30 -10.42
C PRO A 74 -39.14 38.24 -9.56
N ASN A 75 -37.99 38.66 -10.12
CA ASN A 75 -36.71 38.65 -9.43
C ASN A 75 -36.38 37.30 -8.76
N ALA A 76 -36.64 36.19 -9.48
CA ALA A 76 -36.47 34.82 -8.99
C ALA A 76 -35.12 34.57 -8.30
N LEU A 77 -34.03 35.15 -8.82
CA LEU A 77 -32.71 35.07 -8.21
C LEU A 77 -32.70 35.67 -6.79
N THR A 78 -33.14 36.91 -6.62
CA THR A 78 -33.19 37.57 -5.31
C THR A 78 -34.14 36.85 -4.35
N VAL A 79 -35.30 36.41 -4.84
CA VAL A 79 -36.25 35.60 -4.05
C VAL A 79 -35.59 34.32 -3.54
N SER A 80 -34.94 33.56 -4.43
CA SER A 80 -34.27 32.31 -4.07
C SER A 80 -33.13 32.52 -3.06
N LYS A 81 -32.31 33.57 -3.22
CA LYS A 81 -31.26 33.93 -2.26
C LYS A 81 -31.82 34.20 -0.86
N ARG A 82 -32.89 35.00 -0.75
CA ARG A 82 -33.52 35.30 0.54
C ARG A 82 -34.14 34.08 1.19
N LEU A 83 -34.81 33.23 0.39
CA LEU A 83 -35.35 31.96 0.89
C LEU A 83 -34.25 31.01 1.38
N SER A 84 -33.15 30.88 0.65
CA SER A 84 -31.99 30.08 1.05
C SER A 84 -31.37 30.57 2.35
N GLN A 85 -31.18 31.88 2.51
CA GLN A 85 -30.69 32.49 3.76
C GLN A 85 -31.57 32.16 4.97
N CYS A 86 -32.89 32.11 4.77
CA CYS A 86 -33.84 31.74 5.82
C CYS A 86 -33.78 30.25 6.20
N LEU A 87 -33.06 29.41 5.45
CA LEU A 87 -32.81 27.99 5.77
C LEU A 87 -31.44 27.76 6.42
N HIS A 88 -30.72 28.82 6.80
CA HIS A 88 -29.42 28.68 7.46
C HIS A 88 -29.54 27.87 8.78
N PRO A 89 -28.61 26.94 9.08
CA PRO A 89 -28.69 26.07 10.25
C PRO A 89 -28.72 26.80 11.60
N ALA A 90 -28.17 28.01 11.67
CA ALA A 90 -28.17 28.84 12.88
C ALA A 90 -29.54 29.49 13.20
N LEU A 91 -30.52 29.41 12.28
CA LEU A 91 -31.84 29.98 12.48
C LEU A 91 -32.79 28.97 13.16
N PRO A 92 -33.79 29.43 13.93
CA PRO A 92 -34.72 28.55 14.61
C PRO A 92 -35.70 27.89 13.63
N SER A 93 -36.24 26.73 14.01
CA SER A 93 -37.15 25.94 13.18
C SER A 93 -38.43 26.67 12.78
N GLY A 94 -38.89 27.65 13.56
CA GLY A 94 -40.01 28.52 13.18
C GLY A 94 -39.75 29.32 11.89
N VAL A 95 -38.52 29.79 11.69
CA VAL A 95 -38.10 30.47 10.45
C VAL A 95 -38.04 29.46 9.30
N HIS A 96 -37.46 28.28 9.54
CA HIS A 96 -37.38 27.22 8.53
C HIS A 96 -38.77 26.79 8.04
N LEU A 97 -39.71 26.51 8.96
CA LEU A 97 -41.09 26.14 8.60
C LEU A 97 -41.77 27.22 7.76
N LYS A 98 -41.58 28.50 8.14
CA LYS A 98 -42.16 29.60 7.37
C LYS A 98 -41.52 29.77 6.00
N ALA A 99 -40.22 29.50 5.89
CA ALA A 99 -39.52 29.50 4.62
C ALA A 99 -40.03 28.36 3.73
N LEU A 100 -40.16 27.13 4.26
CA LEU A 100 -40.70 25.98 3.54
C LEU A 100 -42.13 26.22 3.05
N ASP A 101 -42.98 26.87 3.87
CA ASP A 101 -44.30 27.33 3.45
C ASP A 101 -44.24 28.26 2.24
N THR A 102 -43.25 29.15 2.20
CA THR A 102 -43.05 30.09 1.10
C THR A 102 -42.49 29.39 -0.14
N TYR A 103 -41.56 28.43 0.02
CA TYR A 103 -41.12 27.53 -1.05
C TYR A 103 -42.31 26.80 -1.69
N ARG A 104 -43.23 26.26 -0.88
CA ARG A 104 -44.44 25.59 -1.36
C ARG A 104 -45.30 26.52 -2.23
N GLN A 105 -45.48 27.79 -1.85
CA GLN A 105 -46.22 28.75 -2.69
C GLN A 105 -45.51 29.03 -4.01
N VAL A 106 -44.18 29.17 -3.99
CA VAL A 106 -43.37 29.35 -5.20
C VAL A 106 -43.47 28.13 -6.12
N PHE A 107 -43.32 26.92 -5.57
CA PHE A 107 -43.39 25.68 -6.35
C PHE A 107 -44.79 25.41 -6.90
N LEU A 108 -45.86 25.71 -6.15
CA LEU A 108 -47.24 25.64 -6.66
C LEU A 108 -47.47 26.54 -7.87
N MET A 109 -46.82 27.72 -7.90
CA MET A 109 -46.92 28.65 -9.02
C MET A 109 -46.13 28.13 -10.24
N LEU A 110 -44.88 27.70 -10.02
CA LEU A 110 -43.97 27.21 -11.08
C LEU A 110 -44.38 25.86 -11.67
N SER A 111 -45.03 24.99 -10.89
CA SER A 111 -45.41 23.63 -11.32
C SER A 111 -46.52 23.62 -12.39
N ARG A 112 -47.33 24.67 -12.49
CA ARG A 112 -48.45 24.73 -13.45
C ARG A 112 -48.02 24.79 -14.91
N THR A 113 -46.82 25.29 -15.17
CA THR A 113 -46.27 25.48 -16.51
C THR A 113 -45.02 24.66 -16.76
N GLN A 114 -44.77 23.62 -15.93
CA GLN A 114 -43.54 22.80 -15.98
C GLN A 114 -42.24 23.62 -15.85
N ASN A 115 -42.33 24.88 -15.39
CA ASN A 115 -41.18 25.77 -15.23
C ASN A 115 -40.31 25.36 -14.04
N LEU A 116 -40.86 24.62 -13.07
CA LEU A 116 -40.13 24.27 -11.85
C LEU A 116 -38.77 23.61 -12.15
N ALA A 117 -38.70 22.67 -13.10
CA ALA A 117 -37.43 22.03 -13.48
C ALA A 117 -36.36 23.05 -13.92
N LYS A 118 -36.76 24.05 -14.72
CA LYS A 118 -35.86 25.11 -15.21
C LYS A 118 -35.33 26.00 -14.08
N TYR A 119 -36.13 26.28 -13.07
CA TYR A 119 -35.77 27.18 -11.97
C TYR A 119 -35.24 26.45 -10.73
N LEU A 120 -35.31 25.11 -10.69
CA LEU A 120 -35.01 24.33 -9.49
C LEU A 120 -33.59 24.57 -8.97
N PHE A 121 -32.61 24.77 -9.86
CA PHE A 121 -31.22 25.03 -9.47
C PHE A 121 -31.11 26.25 -8.52
N LEU A 122 -31.90 27.31 -8.74
CA LEU A 122 -31.93 28.50 -7.87
C LEU A 122 -32.43 28.17 -6.46
N TYR A 123 -33.48 27.36 -6.38
CA TYR A 123 -34.18 27.04 -5.14
C TYR A 123 -33.54 25.86 -4.37
N SER A 124 -32.80 25.01 -5.06
CA SER A 124 -32.15 23.82 -4.47
C SER A 124 -31.02 24.15 -3.50
N ALA A 125 -30.32 25.28 -3.72
CA ALA A 125 -29.09 25.64 -3.01
C ALA A 125 -29.26 25.77 -1.49
N GLY A 126 -30.42 26.22 -1.01
CA GLY A 126 -30.75 26.22 0.43
C GLY A 126 -31.60 25.04 0.85
N LEU A 127 -32.43 24.51 -0.06
CA LEU A 127 -33.44 23.50 0.26
C LEU A 127 -32.83 22.11 0.50
N PHE A 128 -31.84 21.69 -0.29
CA PHE A 128 -31.21 20.37 -0.13
C PHE A 128 -30.29 20.29 1.10
N PRO A 129 -29.39 21.26 1.37
CA PRO A 129 -28.54 21.21 2.54
C PRO A 129 -29.29 21.29 3.87
N LEU A 130 -30.50 21.86 3.88
CA LEU A 130 -31.35 21.93 5.08
C LEU A 130 -31.56 20.54 5.71
N MET A 131 -31.58 19.47 4.91
CA MET A 131 -31.87 18.12 5.41
C MET A 131 -30.88 17.66 6.50
N ASP A 132 -29.61 18.04 6.40
CA ASP A 132 -28.54 17.61 7.32
C ASP A 132 -28.71 18.15 8.75
N HIS A 133 -29.44 19.26 8.91
CA HIS A 133 -29.48 20.02 10.16
C HIS A 133 -30.89 20.40 10.62
N CYS A 134 -31.93 19.93 9.93
CA CYS A 134 -33.30 20.29 10.25
C CYS A 134 -33.89 19.49 11.41
N GLN A 135 -34.74 20.14 12.20
CA GLN A 135 -35.48 19.47 13.28
C GLN A 135 -36.58 18.55 12.71
N ILE A 136 -37.01 17.57 13.49
CA ILE A 136 -38.03 16.54 13.15
C ILE A 136 -39.23 17.13 12.38
N LYS A 137 -39.85 18.21 12.89
CA LYS A 137 -41.01 18.83 12.23
C LYS A 137 -40.65 19.46 10.87
N VAL A 138 -39.51 20.12 10.77
CA VAL A 138 -39.00 20.71 9.52
C VAL A 138 -38.67 19.61 8.51
N LYS A 139 -38.07 18.51 8.98
CA LYS A 139 -37.75 17.31 8.17
C LYS A 139 -39.01 16.71 7.53
N SER A 140 -40.07 16.57 8.31
CA SER A 140 -41.36 16.06 7.81
C SER A 140 -41.98 16.95 6.72
N GLU A 141 -41.97 18.27 6.90
CA GLU A 141 -42.45 19.24 5.90
C GLU A 141 -41.56 19.27 4.66
N LEU A 142 -40.24 19.18 4.84
CA LEU A 142 -39.27 19.15 3.74
C LEU A 142 -39.46 17.90 2.87
N LEU A 143 -39.62 16.71 3.48
CA LEU A 143 -39.94 15.48 2.75
C LEU A 143 -41.26 15.59 1.99
N SER A 144 -42.27 16.27 2.55
CA SER A 144 -43.54 16.52 1.85
C SER A 144 -43.34 17.41 0.61
N ILE A 145 -42.47 18.42 0.68
CA ILE A 145 -42.11 19.23 -0.48
C ILE A 145 -41.39 18.39 -1.54
N PHE A 146 -40.48 17.51 -1.11
CA PHE A 146 -39.74 16.63 -2.02
C PHE A 146 -40.69 15.68 -2.78
N GLU A 147 -41.63 15.05 -2.09
CA GLU A 147 -42.63 14.16 -2.67
C GLU A 147 -43.61 14.88 -3.61
N GLN A 148 -44.09 16.06 -3.21
CA GLN A 148 -45.15 16.76 -3.94
C GLN A 148 -44.64 17.53 -5.16
N PHE A 149 -43.43 18.08 -5.11
CA PHE A 149 -42.94 19.03 -6.13
C PHE A 149 -41.69 18.56 -6.87
N ILE A 150 -40.80 17.81 -6.22
CA ILE A 150 -39.50 17.46 -6.81
C ILE A 150 -39.54 16.08 -7.47
N LEU A 151 -40.06 15.07 -6.79
CA LEU A 151 -40.20 13.71 -7.32
C LEU A 151 -41.00 13.66 -8.64
N PRO A 152 -42.13 14.40 -8.81
CA PRO A 152 -42.92 14.34 -10.04
C PRO A 152 -42.20 14.91 -11.28
N LEU A 153 -41.08 15.62 -11.12
CA LEU A 153 -40.29 16.13 -12.25
C LEU A 153 -39.65 15.00 -13.07
N GLY A 154 -39.44 13.83 -12.46
CA GLY A 154 -38.87 12.65 -13.13
C GLY A 154 -37.58 12.97 -13.88
N PRO A 155 -37.45 12.61 -15.18
CA PRO A 155 -36.23 12.83 -15.95
C PRO A 155 -35.77 14.31 -16.03
N ASN A 156 -36.68 15.27 -15.87
CA ASN A 156 -36.35 16.70 -15.87
C ASN A 156 -35.56 17.13 -14.62
N LEU A 157 -35.41 16.25 -13.62
CA LEU A 157 -34.64 16.49 -12.41
C LEU A 157 -33.12 16.35 -12.61
N ARG A 158 -32.65 15.77 -13.73
CA ARG A 158 -31.23 15.50 -14.00
C ARG A 158 -30.26 16.63 -13.59
N PRO A 159 -30.51 17.92 -13.86
CA PRO A 159 -29.60 19.01 -13.46
C PRO A 159 -29.41 19.18 -11.94
N ALA A 160 -30.37 18.75 -11.12
CA ALA A 160 -30.34 18.87 -9.67
C ALA A 160 -30.33 17.51 -8.95
N LEU A 161 -30.22 16.41 -9.72
CA LEU A 161 -30.39 15.05 -9.22
C LEU A 161 -29.34 14.68 -8.17
N ALA A 162 -28.07 15.01 -8.40
CA ALA A 162 -26.99 14.72 -7.44
C ALA A 162 -27.23 15.39 -6.08
N GLY A 163 -27.63 16.66 -6.08
CA GLY A 163 -27.99 17.37 -4.85
C GLY A 163 -29.23 16.77 -4.17
N PHE A 164 -30.22 16.35 -4.95
CA PHE A 164 -31.43 15.75 -4.42
C PHE A 164 -31.18 14.37 -3.80
N ILE A 165 -30.42 13.50 -4.48
CA ILE A 165 -30.01 12.20 -3.94
C ILE A 165 -29.23 12.40 -2.64
N THR A 166 -28.28 13.34 -2.61
CA THR A 166 -27.53 13.66 -1.38
C THR A 166 -28.47 14.05 -0.25
N ALA A 167 -29.45 14.92 -0.49
CA ALA A 167 -30.44 15.28 0.52
C ALA A 167 -31.26 14.08 1.00
N LEU A 168 -31.74 13.22 0.09
CA LEU A 168 -32.51 12.03 0.47
C LEU A 168 -31.67 11.01 1.27
N LEU A 169 -30.39 10.86 0.94
CA LEU A 169 -29.45 10.04 1.70
C LEU A 169 -29.28 10.55 3.13
N LEU A 170 -29.15 11.88 3.31
CA LEU A 170 -29.09 12.49 4.65
C LEU A 170 -30.42 12.35 5.42
N ALA A 171 -31.54 12.12 4.72
CA ALA A 171 -32.82 11.80 5.38
C ALA A 171 -32.90 10.35 5.85
N LEU A 172 -32.05 9.45 5.34
CA LEU A 172 -32.06 8.01 5.60
C LEU A 172 -31.31 7.66 6.90
N GLU A 173 -31.85 8.12 8.03
CA GLU A 173 -31.30 7.87 9.36
C GLU A 173 -31.95 6.64 9.99
N GLU A 174 -31.18 5.58 10.24
CA GLU A 174 -31.66 4.37 10.91
C GLU A 174 -32.23 4.67 12.31
N GLY A 175 -33.30 3.96 12.67
CA GLY A 175 -33.98 4.14 13.97
C GLY A 175 -34.91 5.36 14.04
N THR A 176 -35.05 6.14 12.97
CA THR A 176 -35.99 7.26 12.90
C THR A 176 -37.28 6.89 12.17
N GLU A 177 -38.37 7.62 12.47
CA GLU A 177 -39.65 7.49 11.76
C GLU A 177 -39.57 7.85 10.27
N PHE A 178 -38.52 8.57 9.87
CA PHE A 178 -38.31 9.02 8.49
C PHE A 178 -37.62 7.96 7.62
N TYR A 179 -36.96 6.96 8.20
CA TYR A 179 -36.19 5.97 7.46
C TYR A 179 -37.01 5.30 6.35
N GLY A 180 -38.19 4.75 6.68
CA GLY A 180 -39.05 4.09 5.70
C GLY A 180 -39.55 5.02 4.61
N ARG A 181 -39.86 6.28 4.97
CA ARG A 181 -40.32 7.32 4.04
C ARG A 181 -39.20 7.72 3.07
N ALA A 182 -38.01 8.00 3.57
CA ALA A 182 -36.83 8.34 2.76
C ALA A 182 -36.40 7.18 1.84
N PHE A 183 -36.41 5.94 2.35
CA PHE A 183 -36.09 4.76 1.56
C PHE A 183 -37.07 4.59 0.38
N SER A 184 -38.38 4.68 0.66
CA SER A 184 -39.40 4.60 -0.39
C SER A 184 -39.27 5.72 -1.42
N LEU A 185 -38.89 6.92 -0.98
CA LEU A 185 -38.70 8.07 -1.86
C LEU A 185 -37.49 7.89 -2.79
N LEU A 186 -36.38 7.31 -2.30
CA LEU A 186 -35.24 6.91 -3.13
C LEU A 186 -35.62 5.84 -4.16
N ASP A 187 -36.45 4.86 -3.77
CA ASP A 187 -36.95 3.82 -4.67
C ASP A 187 -37.81 4.39 -5.80
N GLN A 188 -38.75 5.26 -5.45
CA GLN A 188 -39.58 5.94 -6.43
C GLN A 188 -38.75 6.85 -7.35
N LEU A 189 -37.71 7.50 -6.80
CA LEU A 189 -36.82 8.34 -7.60
C LEU A 189 -36.03 7.51 -8.62
N LEU A 190 -35.49 6.36 -8.21
CA LEU A 190 -34.81 5.41 -9.08
C LEU A 190 -35.70 5.00 -10.26
N GLU A 191 -36.97 4.65 -9.99
CA GLU A 191 -37.95 4.31 -11.03
C GLU A 191 -38.26 5.47 -11.98
N LYS A 192 -38.40 6.70 -11.45
CA LYS A 192 -38.81 7.88 -12.23
C LYS A 192 -37.71 8.44 -13.14
N VAL A 193 -36.45 8.36 -12.71
CA VAL A 193 -35.31 8.97 -13.43
C VAL A 193 -34.52 7.94 -14.24
N GLY A 194 -34.67 6.66 -13.88
CA GLY A 194 -33.97 5.53 -14.49
C GLY A 194 -32.67 5.20 -13.77
N SER A 195 -32.26 3.93 -13.87
CA SER A 195 -31.09 3.38 -13.16
C SER A 195 -29.80 4.15 -13.47
N GLU A 196 -29.56 4.47 -14.74
CA GLU A 196 -28.34 5.13 -15.20
C GLU A 196 -28.06 6.45 -14.50
N ALA A 197 -29.00 7.39 -14.61
CA ALA A 197 -28.86 8.72 -14.04
C ALA A 197 -28.88 8.67 -12.50
N PHE A 198 -29.67 7.77 -11.90
CA PHE A 198 -29.71 7.62 -10.45
C PHE A 198 -28.36 7.16 -9.91
N TYR A 199 -27.81 6.04 -10.39
CA TYR A 199 -26.57 5.49 -9.84
C TYR A 199 -25.34 6.34 -10.13
N LEU A 200 -25.30 7.02 -11.29
CA LEU A 200 -24.24 7.99 -11.56
C LEU A 200 -24.23 9.11 -10.51
N CYS A 201 -25.38 9.73 -10.24
CA CYS A 201 -25.49 10.78 -9.22
C CYS A 201 -25.35 10.24 -7.79
N PHE A 202 -25.72 8.98 -7.55
CA PHE A 202 -25.55 8.31 -6.27
C PHE A 202 -24.07 8.13 -5.93
N TRP A 203 -23.27 7.55 -6.83
CA TRP A 203 -21.85 7.35 -6.60
C TRP A 203 -21.08 8.68 -6.54
N GLN A 204 -21.50 9.70 -7.31
CA GLN A 204 -21.01 11.08 -7.12
C GLN A 204 -21.28 11.63 -5.71
N SER A 205 -22.47 11.35 -5.15
CA SER A 205 -22.82 11.74 -3.78
C SER A 205 -21.90 11.07 -2.76
N VAL A 206 -21.65 9.77 -2.91
CA VAL A 206 -20.74 8.97 -2.05
C VAL A 206 -19.31 9.51 -2.09
N SER A 207 -18.79 9.82 -3.29
CA SER A 207 -17.46 10.39 -3.45
C SER A 207 -17.34 11.75 -2.78
N GLY A 208 -18.29 12.65 -3.04
CA GLY A 208 -18.20 14.06 -2.66
C GLY A 208 -18.63 14.41 -1.22
N ASN A 209 -19.47 13.59 -0.57
CA ASN A 209 -20.10 13.97 0.70
C ASN A 209 -19.88 12.90 1.79
N PRO A 210 -18.95 13.10 2.74
CA PRO A 210 -18.68 12.14 3.82
C PRO A 210 -19.92 11.74 4.63
N SER A 211 -20.81 12.69 4.96
CA SER A 211 -22.05 12.44 5.71
C SER A 211 -23.04 11.54 4.96
N ALA A 212 -22.98 11.51 3.62
CA ALA A 212 -23.86 10.68 2.80
C ALA A 212 -23.34 9.24 2.60
N ARG A 213 -22.06 8.96 2.90
CA ARG A 213 -21.44 7.65 2.66
C ARG A 213 -22.11 6.52 3.43
N LEU A 214 -22.37 6.73 4.72
CA LEU A 214 -23.02 5.71 5.56
C LEU A 214 -24.43 5.37 5.06
N PRO A 215 -25.38 6.34 4.95
CA PRO A 215 -26.73 6.02 4.48
C PRO A 215 -26.75 5.46 3.07
N ALA A 216 -25.84 5.89 2.19
CA ALA A 216 -25.69 5.33 0.85
C ALA A 216 -25.34 3.83 0.87
N LEU A 217 -24.30 3.45 1.62
CA LEU A 217 -23.88 2.05 1.70
C LEU A 217 -24.95 1.18 2.36
N ILE A 218 -25.67 1.70 3.37
CA ILE A 218 -26.83 1.02 3.97
C ILE A 218 -27.92 0.76 2.91
N PHE A 219 -28.28 1.79 2.14
CA PHE A 219 -29.29 1.70 1.09
C PHE A 219 -28.94 0.62 0.06
N VAL A 220 -27.71 0.65 -0.47
CA VAL A 220 -27.27 -0.28 -1.52
C VAL A 220 -27.11 -1.70 -0.97
N ASN A 221 -26.52 -1.90 0.21
CA ASN A 221 -26.43 -3.23 0.81
C ASN A 221 -27.81 -3.83 1.04
N THR A 222 -28.76 -3.05 1.53
CA THR A 222 -30.16 -3.49 1.69
C THR A 222 -30.79 -3.92 0.37
N LYS A 223 -30.50 -3.21 -0.73
CA LYS A 223 -30.96 -3.58 -2.07
C LYS A 223 -30.34 -4.89 -2.57
N ILE A 224 -29.02 -5.06 -2.38
CA ILE A 224 -28.31 -6.28 -2.78
C ILE A 224 -28.83 -7.48 -1.98
N GLU A 225 -29.00 -7.34 -0.65
CA GLU A 225 -29.56 -8.41 0.18
C GLU A 225 -30.95 -8.85 -0.29
N LYS A 226 -31.84 -7.88 -0.58
CA LYS A 226 -33.19 -8.17 -1.09
C LYS A 226 -33.13 -8.90 -2.43
N HIS A 227 -32.22 -8.49 -3.32
CA HIS A 227 -32.02 -9.14 -4.60
C HIS A 227 -31.52 -10.59 -4.44
N LYS A 228 -30.51 -10.83 -3.59
CA LYS A 228 -29.98 -12.18 -3.32
C LYS A 228 -31.00 -13.10 -2.63
N LYS A 229 -31.83 -12.57 -1.73
CA LYS A 229 -32.92 -13.34 -1.09
C LYS A 229 -33.98 -13.78 -2.10
N GLY A 230 -34.22 -12.99 -3.16
CA GLY A 230 -35.15 -13.30 -4.25
C GLY A 230 -34.57 -14.19 -5.36
N SER A 231 -33.26 -14.08 -5.62
CA SER A 231 -32.53 -14.80 -6.69
C SER A 231 -31.69 -15.92 -6.09
N LYS A 232 -32.32 -17.02 -5.65
CA LYS A 232 -31.63 -18.06 -4.86
C LYS A 232 -30.70 -19.02 -5.64
N ASN A 233 -30.59 -19.00 -6.97
CA ASN A 233 -29.93 -20.10 -7.70
C ASN A 233 -29.13 -19.77 -8.99
N ASP A 234 -28.82 -18.51 -9.32
CA ASP A 234 -28.06 -18.21 -10.56
C ASP A 234 -26.74 -17.47 -10.30
N SER A 235 -25.61 -18.12 -10.58
CA SER A 235 -24.27 -17.52 -10.51
C SER A 235 -24.03 -16.46 -11.60
N ASN A 236 -24.77 -16.51 -12.71
CA ASN A 236 -24.78 -15.45 -13.75
C ASN A 236 -25.60 -14.21 -13.33
N SER A 237 -26.19 -14.21 -12.14
CA SER A 237 -26.99 -13.07 -11.65
C SER A 237 -26.15 -11.96 -10.99
N ASP A 238 -24.93 -12.26 -10.50
CA ASP A 238 -24.12 -11.29 -9.76
C ASP A 238 -23.50 -10.20 -10.68
N ASP A 239 -23.04 -10.57 -11.89
CA ASP A 239 -22.52 -9.58 -12.86
C ASP A 239 -23.64 -8.69 -13.42
N ASN A 240 -24.84 -9.27 -13.65
CA ASN A 240 -26.04 -8.53 -14.05
C ASN A 240 -26.56 -7.62 -12.91
N LEU A 241 -26.39 -8.05 -11.66
CA LEU A 241 -26.70 -7.27 -10.47
C LEU A 241 -25.78 -6.05 -10.39
N LEU A 242 -24.46 -6.22 -10.47
CA LEU A 242 -23.52 -5.10 -10.45
C LEU A 242 -23.75 -4.11 -11.60
N ALA A 243 -24.01 -4.61 -12.81
CA ALA A 243 -24.36 -3.78 -13.95
C ALA A 243 -25.61 -2.90 -13.68
N SER A 244 -26.58 -3.42 -12.91
CA SER A 244 -27.77 -2.65 -12.51
C SER A 244 -27.43 -1.50 -11.54
N PHE A 245 -26.50 -1.72 -10.59
CA PHE A 245 -26.06 -0.72 -9.60
C PHE A 245 -25.01 0.27 -10.14
N CYS A 246 -24.46 0.02 -11.34
CA CYS A 246 -23.61 0.95 -12.08
C CYS A 246 -24.37 1.68 -13.19
N GLY A 247 -25.69 1.54 -13.25
CA GLY A 247 -26.51 2.34 -14.16
C GLY A 247 -26.66 1.79 -15.58
N GLY A 248 -26.18 0.58 -15.90
CA GLY A 248 -26.50 -0.16 -17.13
C GLY A 248 -26.10 0.45 -18.49
N GLY A 249 -25.44 1.63 -18.52
CA GLY A 249 -24.97 2.33 -19.72
C GLY A 249 -23.57 1.89 -20.18
N ASN A 250 -22.73 2.83 -20.67
CA ASN A 250 -21.32 2.57 -21.00
C ASN A 250 -20.60 1.96 -19.80
N GLN A 251 -20.44 0.64 -19.81
CA GLN A 251 -20.01 -0.15 -18.66
C GLN A 251 -18.62 0.29 -18.16
N SER A 252 -17.71 0.74 -19.04
CA SER A 252 -16.38 1.19 -18.64
C SER A 252 -16.41 2.40 -17.70
N ASP A 253 -17.15 3.45 -18.04
CA ASP A 253 -17.04 4.75 -17.37
C ASP A 253 -17.81 4.76 -16.04
N ASN A 254 -18.97 4.09 -16.02
CA ASN A 254 -19.78 4.02 -14.80
C ASN A 254 -19.21 3.04 -13.77
N ASN A 255 -18.60 1.93 -14.21
CA ASN A 255 -17.88 1.02 -13.31
C ASN A 255 -16.73 1.75 -12.63
N ASN A 256 -15.98 2.57 -13.39
CA ASN A 256 -14.90 3.40 -12.87
C ASN A 256 -15.39 4.33 -11.76
N LEU A 257 -16.53 5.00 -11.94
CA LEU A 257 -17.07 5.93 -10.94
C LEU A 257 -17.44 5.24 -9.62
N MET A 258 -18.14 4.10 -9.67
CA MET A 258 -18.47 3.35 -8.45
C MET A 258 -17.21 2.90 -7.73
N LEU A 259 -16.26 2.30 -8.45
CA LEU A 259 -15.01 1.81 -7.87
C LEU A 259 -14.19 2.96 -7.28
N GLN A 260 -14.11 4.10 -7.96
CA GLN A 260 -13.49 5.32 -7.43
C GLN A 260 -14.18 5.80 -6.15
N ALA A 261 -15.51 5.79 -6.10
CA ALA A 261 -16.26 6.16 -4.90
C ALA A 261 -15.92 5.22 -3.73
N LEU A 262 -15.88 3.91 -3.96
CA LEU A 262 -15.52 2.92 -2.94
C LEU A 262 -14.07 3.08 -2.47
N CYS A 263 -13.15 3.37 -3.39
CA CYS A 263 -11.77 3.72 -3.10
C CYS A 263 -11.66 4.95 -2.18
N ILE A 264 -12.38 6.03 -2.50
CA ILE A 264 -12.45 7.25 -1.66
C ILE A 264 -13.02 6.94 -0.28
N VAL A 265 -14.05 6.09 -0.20
CA VAL A 265 -14.61 5.66 1.08
C VAL A 265 -13.55 4.91 1.89
N ALA A 266 -12.80 3.97 1.29
CA ALA A 266 -11.77 3.20 1.97
C ALA A 266 -10.62 4.07 2.53
N GLU A 267 -10.20 5.07 1.75
CA GLU A 267 -9.11 5.99 2.13
C GLU A 267 -9.50 7.03 3.19
N ASP A 268 -10.80 7.30 3.36
CA ASP A 268 -11.27 8.35 4.27
C ASP A 268 -10.93 8.03 5.73
N SER A 269 -9.83 8.59 6.20
CA SER A 269 -9.35 8.44 7.58
C SER A 269 -10.28 9.08 8.62
N SER A 270 -11.14 10.02 8.21
CA SER A 270 -12.13 10.68 9.07
C SER A 270 -13.46 9.92 9.18
N SER A 271 -13.70 8.94 8.30
CA SER A 271 -14.91 8.12 8.32
C SER A 271 -15.03 7.31 9.61
N SER A 272 -16.27 7.16 10.08
CA SER A 272 -16.57 6.27 11.19
C SER A 272 -16.26 4.82 10.82
N PRO A 273 -15.88 3.96 11.79
CA PRO A 273 -15.71 2.52 11.53
C PRO A 273 -16.96 1.86 10.95
N LEU A 274 -18.14 2.42 11.20
CA LEU A 274 -19.40 1.91 10.66
C LEU A 274 -19.47 2.04 9.14
N VAL A 275 -19.02 3.16 8.56
CA VAL A 275 -18.93 3.34 7.10
C VAL A 275 -18.06 2.24 6.49
N GLN A 276 -16.89 1.98 7.09
CA GLN A 276 -15.97 0.97 6.61
C GLN A 276 -16.52 -0.45 6.73
N ARG A 277 -17.34 -0.74 7.75
CA ARG A 277 -18.04 -2.02 7.86
C ARG A 277 -18.99 -2.23 6.69
N HIS A 278 -19.85 -1.24 6.39
CA HIS A 278 -20.77 -1.34 5.27
C HIS A 278 -20.07 -1.37 3.90
N LEU A 279 -18.92 -0.70 3.77
CA LEU A 279 -18.05 -0.85 2.60
C LEU A 279 -17.59 -2.30 2.44
N LEU A 280 -17.01 -2.90 3.48
CA LEU A 280 -16.53 -4.28 3.41
C LEU A 280 -17.69 -5.28 3.22
N ASP A 281 -18.86 -5.03 3.80
CA ASP A 281 -20.06 -5.83 3.56
C ASP A 281 -20.50 -5.75 2.09
N PHE A 282 -20.48 -4.54 1.50
CA PHE A 282 -20.73 -4.35 0.07
C PHE A 282 -19.74 -5.15 -0.78
N LEU A 283 -18.44 -5.06 -0.47
CA LEU A 283 -17.39 -5.77 -1.22
C LEU A 283 -17.54 -7.30 -1.12
N CYS A 284 -17.80 -7.82 0.09
CA CYS A 284 -18.07 -9.24 0.32
C CYS A 284 -19.26 -9.73 -0.52
N MET A 285 -20.32 -8.94 -0.58
CA MET A 285 -21.55 -9.35 -1.24
C MET A 285 -21.52 -9.16 -2.75
N ALA A 286 -20.83 -8.13 -3.24
CA ALA A 286 -20.99 -7.63 -4.60
C ALA A 286 -19.74 -7.81 -5.47
N ILE A 287 -18.52 -7.70 -4.91
CA ILE A 287 -17.29 -7.67 -5.71
C ILE A 287 -16.32 -8.77 -5.20
N PRO A 288 -16.53 -10.05 -5.54
CA PRO A 288 -15.56 -11.08 -5.22
C PRO A 288 -14.28 -10.91 -6.04
N LEU A 289 -13.13 -11.32 -5.51
CA LEU A 289 -11.82 -11.10 -6.16
C LEU A 289 -11.60 -11.91 -7.44
N ASN A 290 -12.43 -12.94 -7.67
CA ASN A 290 -12.46 -13.71 -8.92
C ASN A 290 -13.51 -13.18 -9.92
N SER A 291 -14.12 -12.03 -9.65
CA SER A 291 -15.09 -11.41 -10.55
C SER A 291 -14.44 -11.05 -11.89
N LYS A 292 -15.15 -11.34 -12.98
CA LYS A 292 -14.77 -10.91 -14.34
C LYS A 292 -15.25 -9.49 -14.66
N TRP A 293 -16.10 -8.93 -13.83
CA TRP A 293 -16.69 -7.61 -14.01
C TRP A 293 -15.69 -6.48 -13.72
N THR A 294 -14.72 -6.72 -12.82
CA THR A 294 -13.67 -5.77 -12.46
C THR A 294 -12.36 -6.12 -13.16
N SER A 295 -11.69 -5.12 -13.73
CA SER A 295 -10.35 -5.33 -14.30
C SER A 295 -9.32 -5.59 -13.21
N LYS A 296 -8.20 -6.24 -13.56
CA LYS A 296 -7.09 -6.47 -12.63
C LYS A 296 -6.60 -5.17 -11.98
N GLN A 297 -6.42 -4.10 -12.75
CA GLN A 297 -5.97 -2.80 -12.22
C GLN A 297 -6.97 -2.18 -11.25
N GLN A 298 -8.26 -2.25 -11.56
CA GLN A 298 -9.32 -1.77 -10.67
C GLN A 298 -9.37 -2.55 -9.34
N LEU A 299 -9.17 -3.87 -9.38
CA LEU A 299 -9.06 -4.69 -8.16
C LEU A 299 -7.82 -4.31 -7.36
N VAL A 300 -6.68 -4.07 -8.03
CA VAL A 300 -5.43 -3.60 -7.40
C VAL A 300 -5.66 -2.28 -6.67
N ASP A 301 -6.34 -1.33 -7.31
CA ASP A 301 -6.70 -0.04 -6.70
C ASP A 301 -7.59 -0.17 -5.47
N LEU A 302 -8.59 -1.05 -5.53
CA LEU A 302 -9.57 -1.24 -4.46
C LEU A 302 -8.96 -2.00 -3.27
N VAL A 303 -8.25 -3.10 -3.53
CA VAL A 303 -7.51 -3.86 -2.52
C VAL A 303 -6.44 -2.99 -1.88
N GLY A 304 -5.70 -2.21 -2.68
CA GLY A 304 -4.66 -1.31 -2.18
C GLY A 304 -5.14 -0.30 -1.14
N ARG A 305 -6.40 0.14 -1.23
CA ARG A 305 -6.98 1.11 -0.28
C ARG A 305 -7.63 0.44 0.92
N THR A 306 -8.32 -0.67 0.70
CA THR A 306 -9.02 -1.42 1.75
C THR A 306 -8.07 -2.19 2.67
N LEU A 307 -6.94 -2.67 2.15
CA LEU A 307 -5.94 -3.42 2.92
C LEU A 307 -5.40 -2.61 4.12
N PHE A 308 -5.23 -1.30 3.96
CA PHE A 308 -4.77 -0.43 5.04
C PHE A 308 -5.82 -0.17 6.13
N LEU A 309 -7.06 -0.64 6.00
CA LEU A 309 -8.05 -0.60 7.09
C LEU A 309 -7.59 -1.42 8.31
N VAL A 310 -6.72 -2.42 8.10
CA VAL A 310 -6.07 -3.19 9.18
C VAL A 310 -5.33 -2.28 10.16
N LEU A 311 -4.77 -1.16 9.69
CA LEU A 311 -4.06 -0.20 10.53
C LEU A 311 -4.95 0.48 11.59
N ARG A 312 -6.30 0.43 11.44
CA ARG A 312 -7.25 0.97 12.44
C ARG A 312 -7.37 0.10 13.69
N ARG A 313 -6.88 -1.16 13.66
CA ARG A 313 -6.97 -2.13 14.76
C ARG A 313 -8.41 -2.39 15.25
N ASP A 314 -9.39 -2.34 14.35
CA ASP A 314 -10.79 -2.71 14.63
C ASP A 314 -11.02 -4.17 14.21
N MET A 315 -11.28 -5.04 15.20
CA MET A 315 -11.49 -6.48 14.97
C MET A 315 -12.65 -6.78 14.02
N SER A 316 -13.71 -5.97 14.07
CA SER A 316 -14.89 -6.14 13.21
C SER A 316 -14.60 -5.76 11.75
N LEU A 317 -13.67 -4.81 11.51
CA LEU A 317 -13.17 -4.50 10.17
C LEU A 317 -12.24 -5.59 9.67
N ASN A 318 -11.24 -5.98 10.46
CA ASN A 318 -10.28 -7.02 10.11
C ASN A 318 -11.01 -8.31 9.72
N ARG A 319 -12.01 -8.72 10.53
CA ARG A 319 -12.83 -9.90 10.25
C ARG A 319 -13.48 -9.84 8.87
N ARG A 320 -14.12 -8.72 8.50
CA ARG A 320 -14.79 -8.56 7.20
C ARG A 320 -13.80 -8.49 6.04
N LEU A 321 -12.66 -7.84 6.24
CA LEU A 321 -11.60 -7.79 5.23
C LEU A 321 -11.11 -9.20 4.90
N TYR A 322 -10.79 -10.01 5.91
CA TYR A 322 -10.37 -11.39 5.67
C TYR A 322 -11.49 -12.24 5.05
N GLN A 323 -12.75 -12.05 5.45
CA GLN A 323 -13.88 -12.71 4.77
C GLN A 323 -13.95 -12.36 3.28
N TRP A 324 -13.68 -11.11 2.92
CA TRP A 324 -13.63 -10.70 1.52
C TRP A 324 -12.45 -11.31 0.78
N LEU A 325 -11.25 -11.27 1.35
CA LEU A 325 -10.02 -11.83 0.75
C LEU A 325 -10.12 -13.35 0.54
N LEU A 326 -10.89 -14.05 1.37
CA LEU A 326 -11.15 -15.49 1.29
C LEU A 326 -12.46 -15.82 0.52
N ASN A 327 -13.21 -14.82 0.05
CA ASN A 327 -14.50 -14.98 -0.62
C ASN A 327 -15.57 -15.75 0.19
N ARG A 328 -15.60 -15.56 1.51
CA ARG A 328 -16.57 -16.18 2.44
C ARG A 328 -17.81 -15.30 2.65
N SER A 329 -18.50 -14.97 1.55
CA SER A 329 -19.58 -13.97 1.52
C SER A 329 -20.85 -14.33 2.32
N ASN A 330 -21.06 -15.59 2.70
CA ASN A 330 -22.29 -16.07 3.38
C ASN A 330 -22.07 -16.80 4.70
N ASP A 331 -20.83 -16.87 5.19
CA ASP A 331 -20.51 -17.71 6.33
C ASP A 331 -20.74 -16.97 7.65
N MET A 332 -22.01 -16.93 8.09
CA MET A 332 -22.38 -16.40 9.40
C MET A 332 -21.70 -17.17 10.55
N ALA A 333 -21.22 -18.40 10.29
CA ALA A 333 -20.40 -19.18 11.23
C ALA A 333 -19.01 -18.55 11.48
N PHE A 334 -18.54 -17.66 10.60
CA PHE A 334 -17.30 -16.92 10.83
C PHE A 334 -17.43 -15.92 12.00
N VAL A 335 -18.65 -15.64 12.49
CA VAL A 335 -18.86 -14.81 13.70
C VAL A 335 -18.45 -15.60 14.94
N SER A 336 -18.46 -16.93 14.84
CA SER A 336 -18.18 -17.90 15.90
C SER A 336 -16.80 -18.53 15.80
N LEU A 337 -16.16 -18.49 14.63
CA LEU A 337 -14.80 -18.98 14.45
C LEU A 337 -13.81 -18.04 15.15
N PRO A 338 -12.90 -18.57 15.99
CA PRO A 338 -11.87 -17.74 16.60
C PRO A 338 -11.05 -17.04 15.51
N VAL A 339 -10.46 -15.91 15.86
CA VAL A 339 -9.50 -15.18 15.02
C VAL A 339 -8.34 -16.08 14.56
N ASN A 340 -8.19 -17.26 15.16
CA ASN A 340 -7.19 -18.30 14.89
C ASN A 340 -7.79 -19.61 14.34
N GLY A 341 -8.97 -19.58 13.70
CA GLY A 341 -9.51 -20.77 13.02
C GLY A 341 -8.60 -21.19 11.86
N VAL A 342 -8.28 -22.49 11.78
CA VAL A 342 -7.53 -23.09 10.67
C VAL A 342 -8.31 -22.87 9.37
N GLU A 343 -7.67 -22.28 8.37
CA GLU A 343 -8.31 -22.09 7.06
C GLU A 343 -8.46 -23.43 6.33
N ASP A 344 -9.64 -23.67 5.75
CA ASP A 344 -9.83 -24.86 4.93
C ASP A 344 -8.93 -24.76 3.69
N SER A 345 -8.43 -25.88 3.20
CA SER A 345 -7.48 -25.92 2.06
C SER A 345 -8.00 -25.20 0.81
N THR A 346 -9.32 -25.09 0.67
CA THR A 346 -10.00 -24.38 -0.42
C THR A 346 -9.90 -22.86 -0.31
N ASP A 347 -9.96 -22.30 0.91
CA ASP A 347 -9.85 -20.86 1.12
C ASP A 347 -8.42 -20.40 0.86
N LEU A 348 -7.44 -21.17 1.33
CA LEU A 348 -6.04 -20.88 1.08
C LEU A 348 -5.71 -20.96 -0.42
N ALA A 349 -6.32 -21.90 -1.14
CA ALA A 349 -6.19 -22.00 -2.60
C ALA A 349 -6.78 -20.77 -3.30
N PHE A 350 -7.99 -20.32 -2.91
CA PHE A 350 -8.61 -19.11 -3.43
C PHE A 350 -7.73 -17.87 -3.16
N PHE A 351 -7.24 -17.73 -1.94
CA PHE A 351 -6.39 -16.61 -1.53
C PHE A 351 -5.11 -16.55 -2.37
N LYS A 352 -4.41 -17.69 -2.51
CA LYS A 352 -3.19 -17.78 -3.33
C LYS A 352 -3.44 -17.46 -4.80
N GLN A 353 -4.59 -17.90 -5.34
CA GLN A 353 -4.91 -17.71 -6.76
C GLN A 353 -5.38 -16.30 -7.10
N TYR A 354 -6.20 -15.66 -6.25
CA TYR A 354 -6.88 -14.41 -6.59
C TYR A 354 -6.48 -13.21 -5.72
N ALA A 355 -6.32 -13.41 -4.41
CA ALA A 355 -6.05 -12.29 -3.50
C ALA A 355 -4.57 -11.90 -3.44
N LEU A 356 -3.68 -12.90 -3.30
CA LEU A 356 -2.25 -12.69 -3.14
C LEU A 356 -1.60 -11.93 -4.32
N PRO A 357 -1.90 -12.25 -5.60
CA PRO A 357 -1.33 -11.50 -6.72
C PRO A 357 -1.78 -10.04 -6.75
N VAL A 358 -3.05 -9.78 -6.41
CA VAL A 358 -3.63 -8.42 -6.37
C VAL A 358 -3.02 -7.62 -5.21
N ILE A 359 -2.88 -8.22 -4.03
CA ILE A 359 -2.22 -7.61 -2.86
C ILE A 359 -0.77 -7.23 -3.20
N LYS A 360 -0.02 -8.14 -3.82
CA LYS A 360 1.37 -7.91 -4.23
C LYS A 360 1.49 -6.72 -5.18
N SER A 361 0.64 -6.65 -6.21
CA SER A 361 0.61 -5.51 -7.13
C SER A 361 0.21 -4.21 -6.41
N ALA A 362 -0.81 -4.25 -5.56
CA ALA A 362 -1.30 -3.08 -4.85
C ALA A 362 -0.26 -2.47 -3.89
N ILE A 363 0.45 -3.30 -3.13
CA ILE A 363 1.52 -2.81 -2.26
C ILE A 363 2.72 -2.29 -3.06
N ARG A 364 3.03 -2.92 -4.19
CA ARG A 364 4.11 -2.45 -5.09
C ARG A 364 3.80 -1.06 -5.64
N ASP A 365 2.59 -0.85 -6.15
CA ASP A 365 2.15 0.45 -6.66
C ASP A 365 2.14 1.50 -5.53
N TYR A 366 1.72 1.09 -4.32
CA TYR A 366 1.72 1.94 -3.13
C TYR A 366 3.14 2.37 -2.71
N LEU A 367 4.13 1.47 -2.73
CA LEU A 367 5.53 1.78 -2.42
C LEU A 367 6.17 2.70 -3.47
N ARG A 368 5.75 2.57 -4.74
CA ARG A 368 6.26 3.38 -5.86
C ARG A 368 5.67 4.79 -5.91
N ALA A 369 4.47 5.01 -5.36
CA ALA A 369 3.74 6.26 -5.50
C ALA A 369 4.39 7.50 -4.84
N ASP A 370 5.51 7.37 -4.09
CA ASP A 370 6.29 8.38 -3.33
C ASP A 370 5.49 9.45 -2.55
N THR A 371 4.17 9.23 -2.38
CA THR A 371 3.25 10.14 -1.73
C THR A 371 3.20 9.85 -0.25
N VAL A 372 3.70 10.79 0.54
CA VAL A 372 3.54 10.78 1.99
C VAL A 372 2.05 10.90 2.33
N VAL A 373 1.56 10.06 3.23
CA VAL A 373 0.16 10.15 3.66
C VAL A 373 0.08 11.02 4.91
N GLU A 374 -0.64 12.13 4.80
CA GLU A 374 -0.99 12.98 5.93
C GLU A 374 -2.22 12.43 6.64
N ILE A 375 -2.02 11.91 7.85
CA ILE A 375 -3.14 11.46 8.68
C ILE A 375 -3.52 12.59 9.64
N ALA A 376 -4.79 13.00 9.60
CA ALA A 376 -5.35 13.90 10.58
C ALA A 376 -5.25 13.25 11.98
N PRO A 377 -4.76 13.96 13.00
CA PRO A 377 -4.57 13.39 14.33
C PRO A 377 -5.92 12.89 14.89
N PRO A 378 -5.91 11.79 15.68
CA PRO A 378 -7.14 11.24 16.24
C PRO A 378 -7.85 12.32 17.07
N SER A 379 -9.06 12.68 16.63
CA SER A 379 -9.92 13.60 17.36
C SER A 379 -10.47 12.87 18.58
N MET A 380 -9.77 13.00 19.71
CA MET A 380 -10.32 12.60 21.01
C MET A 380 -11.59 13.42 21.23
N GLY A 381 -12.73 12.72 21.27
CA GLY A 381 -14.03 13.33 21.41
C GLY A 381 -14.16 14.09 22.72
N THR A 382 -14.00 15.40 22.68
CA THR A 382 -14.69 16.38 23.54
C THR A 382 -14.47 17.77 22.95
N LEU A 383 -15.58 18.48 22.70
CA LEU A 383 -15.71 19.91 22.40
C LEU A 383 -15.13 20.39 21.06
N ARG A 384 -16.06 20.78 20.17
CA ARG A 384 -15.84 21.65 19.02
C ARG A 384 -15.09 22.92 19.46
N ARG A 385 -13.76 22.95 19.30
CA ARG A 385 -12.99 24.20 19.27
C ARG A 385 -11.78 24.01 18.36
N GLU A 386 -11.81 24.75 17.26
CA GLU A 386 -10.72 25.13 16.33
C GLU A 386 -9.77 24.01 15.82
N PRO A 387 -9.80 23.66 14.52
CA PRO A 387 -8.92 22.66 13.90
C PRO A 387 -7.44 23.05 13.75
N PHE A 388 -6.99 24.18 14.29
CA PHE A 388 -5.82 24.89 13.76
C PHE A 388 -4.43 24.56 14.34
N LEU A 389 -4.25 23.60 15.27
CA LEU A 389 -2.96 23.48 15.98
C LEU A 389 -2.39 22.07 16.23
N LYS A 390 -2.94 20.99 15.66
CA LYS A 390 -2.25 19.69 15.69
C LYS A 390 -1.66 19.37 14.32
N LYS A 391 -0.32 19.37 14.22
CA LYS A 391 0.43 18.98 13.01
C LYS A 391 -0.09 17.63 12.51
N THR A 392 -0.40 17.53 11.21
CA THR A 392 -0.75 16.27 10.55
C THR A 392 0.37 15.26 10.76
N GLN A 393 0.03 14.02 11.10
CA GLN A 393 1.04 12.97 11.23
C GLN A 393 1.39 12.48 9.82
N ILE A 394 2.54 12.93 9.32
CA ILE A 394 3.19 12.37 8.13
C ILE A 394 3.50 10.89 8.40
N GLN A 395 2.98 10.01 7.54
CA GLN A 395 3.34 8.59 7.51
C GLN A 395 3.93 8.23 6.16
N PHE A 396 5.11 7.60 6.19
CA PHE A 396 5.81 7.14 5.01
C PHE A 396 5.21 5.79 4.51
N PRO A 397 5.15 5.55 3.19
CA PRO A 397 4.54 4.33 2.64
C PRO A 397 5.09 3.03 3.24
N GLU A 398 6.40 2.96 3.44
CA GLU A 398 7.18 1.80 3.94
C GLU A 398 6.80 1.51 5.37
N VAL A 399 6.71 2.57 6.16
CA VAL A 399 6.34 2.49 7.57
C VAL A 399 4.92 1.95 7.67
N ARG A 400 4.03 2.38 6.79
CA ARG A 400 2.65 1.86 6.72
C ARG A 400 2.62 0.41 6.25
N VAL A 401 3.43 0.02 5.27
CA VAL A 401 3.54 -1.37 4.80
C VAL A 401 4.13 -2.28 5.87
N CYS A 402 5.21 -1.88 6.57
CA CYS A 402 5.76 -2.62 7.71
C CYS A 402 4.70 -2.84 8.80
N ARG A 403 3.93 -1.81 9.16
CA ARG A 403 2.85 -1.92 10.15
C ARG A 403 1.70 -2.80 9.67
N LEU A 404 1.35 -2.70 8.39
CA LEU A 404 0.32 -3.52 7.77
C LEU A 404 0.72 -5.00 7.85
N LEU A 405 1.93 -5.34 7.38
CA LEU A 405 2.47 -6.69 7.43
C LEU A 405 2.51 -7.21 8.87
N HIS A 406 2.97 -6.37 9.81
CA HIS A 406 3.02 -6.73 11.23
C HIS A 406 1.64 -7.08 11.80
N TYR A 407 0.59 -6.31 11.48
CA TYR A 407 -0.78 -6.66 11.92
C TYR A 407 -1.39 -7.82 11.14
N MET A 408 -1.00 -8.04 9.89
CA MET A 408 -1.46 -9.22 9.16
C MET A 408 -0.90 -10.52 9.75
N LEU A 409 0.24 -10.47 10.45
CA LEU A 409 0.79 -11.62 11.18
C LEU A 409 -0.06 -12.05 12.39
N ASP A 410 -1.04 -11.25 12.83
CA ASP A 410 -2.07 -11.71 13.79
C ASP A 410 -2.88 -12.90 13.22
N ARG A 411 -2.86 -13.08 11.88
CA ARG A 411 -3.38 -14.23 11.12
C ARG A 411 -2.22 -14.85 10.33
N PRO A 412 -1.38 -15.69 10.95
CA PRO A 412 -0.09 -16.11 10.36
C PRO A 412 -0.24 -16.87 9.04
N GLU A 413 -1.31 -17.66 8.86
CA GLU A 413 -1.57 -18.44 7.63
C GLU A 413 -1.61 -17.56 6.37
N LEU A 414 -2.22 -16.38 6.46
CA LEU A 414 -2.28 -15.39 5.38
C LEU A 414 -1.12 -14.40 5.46
N GLY A 415 -0.82 -13.92 6.67
CA GLY A 415 0.19 -12.90 6.91
C GLY A 415 1.58 -13.31 6.45
N GLN A 416 1.97 -14.58 6.66
CA GLN A 416 3.26 -15.10 6.20
C GLN A 416 3.34 -15.17 4.67
N LEU A 417 2.27 -15.61 3.99
CA LEU A 417 2.23 -15.65 2.52
C LEU A 417 2.36 -14.25 1.92
N VAL A 418 1.62 -13.28 2.47
CA VAL A 418 1.68 -11.88 2.04
C VAL A 418 3.08 -11.31 2.31
N LEU A 419 3.65 -11.58 3.48
CA LEU A 419 4.99 -11.13 3.84
C LEU A 419 6.06 -11.68 2.89
N GLU A 420 6.08 -12.98 2.60
CA GLU A 420 7.06 -13.60 1.70
C GLU A 420 7.00 -12.99 0.28
N GLU A 421 5.81 -12.67 -0.22
CA GLU A 421 5.63 -12.06 -1.55
C GLU A 421 6.01 -10.58 -1.64
N ILE A 422 5.89 -9.83 -0.54
CA ILE A 422 6.10 -8.37 -0.50
C ILE A 422 7.48 -7.98 0.00
N LEU A 423 8.13 -8.82 0.81
CA LEU A 423 9.46 -8.55 1.37
C LEU A 423 10.51 -8.18 0.30
N PRO A 424 10.57 -8.80 -0.90
CA PRO A 424 11.51 -8.36 -1.94
C PRO A 424 11.29 -6.90 -2.35
N ASN A 425 10.04 -6.50 -2.61
CA ASN A 425 9.69 -5.13 -3.01
C ASN A 425 9.93 -4.11 -1.88
N LEU A 426 9.73 -4.53 -0.64
CA LEU A 426 9.97 -3.70 0.54
C LEU A 426 11.46 -3.44 0.72
N LEU A 427 12.29 -4.48 0.66
CA LEU A 427 13.76 -4.38 0.75
C LEU A 427 14.35 -3.61 -0.44
N GLU A 428 13.85 -3.85 -1.66
CA GLU A 428 14.18 -3.05 -2.84
C GLU A 428 13.95 -1.56 -2.57
N THR A 429 12.76 -1.22 -2.05
CA THR A 429 12.42 0.18 -1.72
C THR A 429 13.33 0.76 -0.63
N PHE A 430 13.76 -0.05 0.34
CA PHE A 430 14.70 0.40 1.38
C PHE A 430 16.07 0.74 0.78
N CYS A 431 16.62 -0.18 -0.02
CA CYS A 431 17.91 0.00 -0.69
C CYS A 431 17.90 1.22 -1.61
N LEU A 432 16.85 1.39 -2.42
CA LEU A 432 16.72 2.51 -3.35
C LEU A 432 16.63 3.90 -2.66
N ARG A 433 16.39 3.93 -1.36
CA ARG A 433 16.28 5.18 -0.59
C ARG A 433 17.49 5.47 0.28
N ASP A 434 18.32 4.47 0.50
CA ASP A 434 19.62 4.64 1.12
C ASP A 434 20.68 4.84 0.03
N LEU A 435 20.68 6.04 -0.57
CA LEU A 435 21.62 6.39 -1.63
C LEU A 435 23.08 6.37 -1.15
N ASN A 436 23.30 6.58 0.15
CA ASN A 436 24.64 6.50 0.74
C ASN A 436 25.13 5.06 0.72
N LEU A 437 24.29 4.11 1.15
CA LEU A 437 24.59 2.69 1.08
C LEU A 437 24.89 2.22 -0.36
N LEU A 438 24.07 2.65 -1.34
CA LEU A 438 24.28 2.30 -2.74
C LEU A 438 25.61 2.83 -3.29
N LYS A 439 25.96 4.08 -2.96
CA LYS A 439 27.23 4.70 -3.40
C LYS A 439 28.44 4.08 -2.72
N GLU A 440 28.36 3.84 -1.41
CA GLU A 440 29.43 3.22 -0.62
C GLU A 440 29.72 1.81 -1.16
N PHE A 441 28.70 0.98 -1.30
CA PHE A 441 28.85 -0.39 -1.78
C PHE A 441 29.22 -0.47 -3.27
N GLY A 442 28.67 0.42 -4.11
CA GLY A 442 29.09 0.55 -5.51
C GLY A 442 30.57 0.91 -5.63
N GLY A 443 31.04 1.87 -4.82
CA GLY A 443 32.46 2.24 -4.77
C GLY A 443 33.38 1.13 -4.29
N GLU A 444 32.94 0.28 -3.35
CA GLU A 444 33.68 -0.93 -2.95
C GLU A 444 33.83 -1.93 -4.10
N CYS A 445 32.78 -2.11 -4.90
CA CYS A 445 32.82 -2.98 -6.07
C CYS A 445 33.71 -2.40 -7.18
N GLU A 446 33.57 -1.11 -7.48
CA GLU A 446 34.41 -0.37 -8.45
C GLU A 446 35.90 -0.38 -8.07
N ALA A 447 36.22 -0.38 -6.78
CA ALA A 447 37.59 -0.47 -6.29
C ALA A 447 38.24 -1.84 -6.59
N ILE A 448 37.45 -2.91 -6.70
CA ILE A 448 37.91 -4.25 -7.04
C ILE A 448 37.89 -4.46 -8.55
N ASP A 449 36.82 -4.02 -9.21
CA ASP A 449 36.66 -4.07 -10.65
C ASP A 449 36.29 -2.69 -11.21
N PRO A 450 37.25 -1.96 -11.82
CA PRO A 450 36.97 -0.65 -12.41
C PRO A 450 35.94 -0.65 -13.55
N SER A 451 35.54 -1.81 -14.07
CA SER A 451 34.50 -1.95 -15.09
C SER A 451 33.10 -2.20 -14.50
N PHE A 452 32.98 -2.29 -13.17
CA PHE A 452 31.73 -2.54 -12.48
C PHE A 452 30.72 -1.41 -12.73
N GLU A 453 29.53 -1.76 -13.24
CA GLU A 453 28.44 -0.80 -13.44
C GLU A 453 27.81 -0.42 -12.09
N ASN A 454 27.76 0.89 -11.81
CA ASN A 454 27.25 1.37 -10.52
C ASN A 454 25.74 1.10 -10.38
N PHE A 455 25.33 0.55 -9.22
CA PHE A 455 23.91 0.33 -8.87
C PHE A 455 23.05 1.60 -8.99
N ALA A 456 23.64 2.79 -8.82
CA ALA A 456 22.97 4.08 -8.86
C ALA A 456 22.49 4.49 -10.27
N GLU A 457 23.15 4.08 -11.35
CA GLU A 457 22.74 4.44 -12.72
C GLU A 457 21.41 3.78 -13.11
N SER A 458 21.21 2.53 -12.66
CA SER A 458 19.92 1.82 -12.79
C SER A 458 18.78 2.51 -12.03
N PHE A 459 19.08 3.15 -10.90
CA PHE A 459 18.12 3.93 -10.11
C PHE A 459 17.73 5.26 -10.79
N ILE A 460 18.68 5.94 -11.44
CA ILE A 460 18.45 7.21 -12.17
C ILE A 460 17.50 7.01 -13.35
N ILE A 461 17.66 5.92 -14.10
CA ILE A 461 16.80 5.59 -15.25
C ILE A 461 15.35 5.33 -14.80
N PHE A 462 15.16 4.72 -13.63
CA PHE A 462 13.85 4.34 -13.12
C PHE A 462 13.00 5.51 -12.59
N LYS A 463 13.62 6.52 -11.97
CA LYS A 463 12.88 7.68 -11.41
C LYS A 463 12.47 8.72 -12.48
N GLY A 464 12.94 8.55 -13.72
CA GLY A 464 12.91 9.60 -14.74
C GLY A 464 13.75 10.81 -14.32
N ASN A 465 14.30 11.54 -15.28
CA ASN A 465 15.13 12.72 -15.02
C ASN A 465 14.43 13.86 -14.22
N GLU A 466 13.13 13.75 -13.90
CA GLU A 466 12.36 14.82 -13.28
C GLU A 466 12.41 14.86 -11.73
N SER A 467 12.91 13.81 -11.05
CA SER A 467 12.83 13.73 -9.58
C SER A 467 14.14 14.00 -8.83
N PHE A 468 15.28 14.11 -9.50
CA PHE A 468 16.56 14.35 -8.81
C PHE A 468 16.64 15.74 -8.16
N ASN A 469 15.93 16.72 -8.71
CA ASN A 469 15.99 18.11 -8.22
C ASN A 469 15.05 18.41 -7.04
N ASN A 470 14.24 17.44 -6.58
CA ASN A 470 13.36 17.58 -5.41
C ASN A 470 13.75 16.67 -4.23
N ILE A 471 14.90 15.98 -4.30
CA ILE A 471 15.46 15.23 -3.16
C ILE A 471 16.24 16.16 -2.21
N ASP A 472 16.34 17.45 -2.52
CA ASP A 472 16.61 18.52 -1.53
C ASP A 472 15.35 18.79 -0.66
N GLY A 473 14.64 17.73 -0.28
CA GLY A 473 13.74 17.76 0.86
C GLY A 473 14.59 17.83 2.13
N ASP A 474 14.23 18.74 3.03
CA ASP A 474 14.80 18.95 4.38
C ASP A 474 15.49 17.68 4.92
N GLY A 475 16.83 17.68 5.05
CA GLY A 475 17.61 16.48 5.42
C GLY A 475 17.11 15.81 6.71
N ASP A 476 16.43 16.57 7.55
CA ASP A 476 15.72 16.13 8.74
C ASP A 476 14.56 15.16 8.42
N GLN A 477 13.80 15.37 7.33
CA GLN A 477 12.71 14.49 6.92
C GLN A 477 13.22 13.15 6.40
N GLN A 478 14.31 13.13 5.63
CA GLN A 478 14.91 11.89 5.14
C GLN A 478 15.52 11.09 6.30
N THR A 479 16.20 11.76 7.23
CA THR A 479 16.72 11.13 8.45
C THR A 479 15.59 10.50 9.27
N ARG A 480 14.51 11.26 9.50
CA ARG A 480 13.31 10.77 10.18
C ARG A 480 12.67 9.58 9.45
N ARG A 481 12.61 9.62 8.11
CA ARG A 481 12.07 8.53 7.29
C ARG A 481 12.87 7.25 7.52
N THR A 482 14.20 7.33 7.46
CA THR A 482 15.10 6.21 7.72
C THR A 482 14.91 5.66 9.14
N GLU A 483 14.90 6.50 10.17
CA GLU A 483 14.67 6.07 11.56
C GLU A 483 13.32 5.37 11.74
N GLU A 484 12.26 5.90 11.15
CA GLU A 484 10.94 5.26 11.22
C GLU A 484 10.92 3.92 10.48
N ILE A 485 11.57 3.80 9.31
CA ILE A 485 11.71 2.53 8.60
C ILE A 485 12.41 1.49 9.48
N LEU A 486 13.59 1.83 10.02
CA LEU A 486 14.39 0.94 10.88
C LEU A 486 13.60 0.44 12.07
N LYS A 487 12.90 1.34 12.76
CA LYS A 487 12.09 0.99 13.93
C LYS A 487 10.96 0.01 13.58
N ASN A 488 10.22 0.27 12.51
CA ASN A 488 9.06 -0.56 12.16
C ASN A 488 9.48 -1.88 11.50
N PHE A 489 10.57 -1.90 10.74
CA PHE A 489 11.12 -3.13 10.15
C PHE A 489 11.67 -4.08 11.22
N ASN A 490 12.45 -3.57 12.18
CA ASN A 490 12.90 -4.39 13.31
C ASN A 490 11.73 -4.88 14.19
N SER A 491 10.66 -4.08 14.34
CA SER A 491 9.44 -4.51 15.03
C SER A 491 8.71 -5.63 14.27
N LEU A 492 8.73 -5.62 12.94
CA LEU A 492 8.18 -6.69 12.12
C LEU A 492 9.00 -7.98 12.28
N LEU A 493 10.33 -7.89 12.20
CA LEU A 493 11.22 -9.04 12.36
C LEU A 493 11.14 -9.68 13.75
N LYS A 494 10.93 -8.89 14.81
CA LYS A 494 10.70 -9.40 16.17
C LYS A 494 9.44 -10.26 16.32
N ALA A 495 8.47 -10.12 15.43
CA ALA A 495 7.26 -10.93 15.42
C ALA A 495 7.44 -12.27 14.68
N LEU A 496 8.60 -12.50 14.07
CA LEU A 496 8.92 -13.67 13.25
C LEU A 496 9.98 -14.53 13.93
N GLU A 497 10.21 -15.73 13.39
CA GLU A 497 11.33 -16.56 13.80
C GLU A 497 12.67 -15.90 13.44
N PRO A 498 13.71 -16.00 14.28
CA PRO A 498 15.03 -15.39 14.04
C PRO A 498 15.70 -15.81 12.72
N ASN A 499 15.34 -17.00 12.22
CA ASN A 499 15.86 -17.56 10.97
C ASN A 499 15.16 -17.02 9.70
N PHE A 500 14.02 -16.33 9.84
CA PHE A 500 13.09 -16.07 8.74
C PHE A 500 13.75 -15.26 7.62
N LEU A 501 14.37 -14.14 7.98
CA LEU A 501 14.99 -13.23 7.01
C LEU A 501 16.14 -13.89 6.25
N TRP A 502 16.96 -14.68 6.94
CA TRP A 502 18.13 -15.35 6.36
C TRP A 502 17.73 -16.51 5.46
N ASN A 503 16.76 -17.32 5.90
CA ASN A 503 16.14 -18.35 5.05
C ASN A 503 15.42 -17.72 3.84
N PHE A 504 14.83 -16.54 3.99
CA PHE A 504 14.26 -15.80 2.87
C PHE A 504 15.34 -15.41 1.84
N PHE A 505 16.52 -14.96 2.27
CA PHE A 505 17.62 -14.68 1.35
C PHE A 505 18.13 -15.95 0.64
N GLU A 506 18.18 -17.11 1.32
CA GLU A 506 18.50 -18.39 0.67
C GLU A 506 17.50 -18.76 -0.43
N LYS A 507 16.18 -18.63 -0.13
CA LYS A 507 15.11 -18.86 -1.11
C LYS A 507 15.20 -17.87 -2.27
N LEU A 508 15.41 -16.59 -1.99
CA LEU A 508 15.52 -15.52 -2.99
C LEU A 508 16.70 -15.76 -3.93
N PHE A 509 17.86 -16.13 -3.39
CA PHE A 509 19.05 -16.47 -4.17
C PHE A 509 18.82 -17.70 -5.07
N THR A 510 18.17 -18.74 -4.54
CA THR A 510 17.82 -19.94 -5.31
C THR A 510 16.87 -19.61 -6.47
N MET A 511 15.87 -18.77 -6.23
CA MET A 511 14.93 -18.30 -7.25
C MET A 511 15.62 -17.48 -8.35
N ILE A 512 16.61 -16.65 -7.98
CA ILE A 512 17.43 -15.91 -8.95
C ILE A 512 18.20 -16.87 -9.87
N LYS A 513 18.65 -18.03 -9.36
CA LYS A 513 19.43 -19.02 -10.11
C LYS A 513 18.61 -19.89 -11.08
N THR A 514 17.42 -20.36 -10.69
CA THR A 514 16.66 -21.41 -11.43
C THR A 514 15.95 -20.97 -12.72
N GLN A 515 16.34 -19.84 -13.33
CA GLN A 515 15.50 -19.13 -14.31
C GLN A 515 15.26 -19.79 -15.69
N ASN A 516 15.74 -21.00 -16.00
CA ASN A 516 15.64 -21.56 -17.36
C ASN A 516 14.89 -22.90 -17.56
N ASP A 517 14.34 -23.56 -16.53
CA ASP A 517 13.75 -24.91 -16.69
C ASP A 517 12.22 -25.03 -16.57
N VAL A 518 11.46 -23.93 -16.49
CA VAL A 518 9.99 -24.03 -16.42
C VAL A 518 9.40 -24.17 -17.82
N THR A 519 9.44 -25.39 -18.34
CA THR A 519 8.38 -25.87 -19.24
C THR A 519 7.06 -25.89 -18.45
N GLU A 520 5.97 -25.53 -19.14
CA GLU A 520 4.63 -25.24 -18.61
C GLU A 520 3.97 -26.38 -17.77
N GLU A 521 4.62 -27.52 -17.55
CA GLU A 521 4.07 -28.68 -16.85
C GLU A 521 4.31 -28.69 -15.32
N ASN A 522 5.27 -27.91 -14.80
CA ASN A 522 5.66 -27.97 -13.38
C ASN A 522 4.90 -27.02 -12.43
N GLU A 523 3.99 -26.16 -12.93
CA GLU A 523 3.20 -25.25 -12.08
C GLU A 523 2.20 -25.97 -11.16
N LEU A 524 1.91 -27.26 -11.40
CA LEU A 524 0.96 -28.04 -10.60
C LEU A 524 1.58 -28.69 -9.34
N ASN A 525 2.91 -28.83 -9.24
CA ASN A 525 3.54 -29.64 -8.19
C ASN A 525 4.37 -28.88 -7.14
N ASN A 526 4.73 -27.61 -7.36
CA ASN A 526 5.41 -26.81 -6.33
C ASN A 526 4.40 -26.17 -5.35
N LYS A 527 4.18 -26.84 -4.22
CA LYS A 527 3.21 -26.44 -3.17
C LYS A 527 3.57 -25.17 -2.38
N TYR A 528 4.71 -24.55 -2.62
CA TYR A 528 5.10 -23.27 -2.02
C TYR A 528 5.70 -22.37 -3.11
N LEU A 529 5.02 -21.23 -3.33
CA LEU A 529 5.20 -20.21 -4.38
C LEU A 529 4.69 -20.55 -5.80
N PRO A 530 3.43 -20.20 -6.13
CA PRO A 530 2.95 -20.10 -7.50
C PRO A 530 2.67 -18.66 -7.98
N SER A 531 2.86 -18.46 -9.29
CA SER A 531 2.30 -17.43 -10.19
C SER A 531 2.99 -16.05 -10.29
N PHE A 532 4.18 -16.02 -10.87
CA PHE A 532 4.60 -14.88 -11.71
C PHE A 532 4.04 -15.08 -13.12
N SER A 533 2.76 -14.77 -13.35
CA SER A 533 2.19 -14.81 -14.69
C SER A 533 2.65 -13.61 -15.53
N LEU A 534 3.21 -13.92 -16.70
CA LEU A 534 3.32 -13.15 -17.96
C LEU A 534 2.99 -11.65 -17.90
N ASP A 535 4.01 -10.81 -17.75
CA ASP A 535 4.06 -9.40 -18.17
C ASP A 535 5.54 -9.00 -18.38
N SER A 536 5.85 -8.17 -19.37
CA SER A 536 7.21 -7.65 -19.64
C SER A 536 7.82 -6.92 -18.43
N ASP A 537 6.97 -6.37 -17.56
CA ASP A 537 7.34 -5.70 -16.31
C ASP A 537 7.89 -6.67 -15.25
N CYS A 538 7.58 -7.97 -15.34
CA CYS A 538 8.07 -8.97 -14.40
C CYS A 538 9.56 -9.25 -14.61
N GLN A 539 10.03 -9.22 -15.86
CA GLN A 539 11.41 -9.54 -16.19
C GLN A 539 12.35 -8.38 -15.84
N SER A 540 11.96 -7.14 -16.12
CA SER A 540 12.70 -5.95 -15.67
C SER A 540 12.80 -5.88 -14.15
N GLN A 541 11.71 -6.19 -13.44
CA GLN A 541 11.70 -6.22 -11.98
C GLN A 541 12.57 -7.35 -11.41
N LYS A 542 12.55 -8.54 -12.01
CA LYS A 542 13.42 -9.65 -11.61
C LYS A 542 14.90 -9.29 -11.82
N ASN A 543 15.24 -8.67 -12.95
CA ASN A 543 16.60 -8.19 -13.23
C ASN A 543 17.07 -7.17 -12.18
N GLN A 544 16.18 -6.27 -11.77
CA GLN A 544 16.46 -5.28 -10.73
C GLN A 544 16.66 -5.92 -9.35
N LEU A 545 15.83 -6.91 -8.98
CA LEU A 545 16.02 -7.69 -7.76
C LEU A 545 17.34 -8.46 -7.79
N CYS A 546 17.74 -9.01 -8.94
CA CYS A 546 19.05 -9.65 -9.10
C CYS A 546 20.19 -8.66 -8.86
N ALA A 547 20.12 -7.46 -9.43
CA ALA A 547 21.14 -6.42 -9.26
C ALA A 547 21.25 -5.96 -7.80
N LEU A 548 20.12 -5.70 -7.14
CA LEU A 548 20.08 -5.19 -5.76
C LEU A 548 20.25 -6.26 -4.68
N PHE A 549 20.22 -7.55 -5.01
CA PHE A 549 20.30 -8.65 -4.04
C PHE A 549 21.47 -8.50 -3.03
N PRO A 550 22.73 -8.24 -3.45
CA PRO A 550 23.83 -8.02 -2.52
C PRO A 550 23.60 -6.81 -1.60
N VAL A 551 23.02 -5.74 -2.13
CA VAL A 551 22.69 -4.52 -1.35
C VAL A 551 21.58 -4.81 -0.34
N MET A 552 20.60 -5.65 -0.66
CA MET A 552 19.53 -6.04 0.27
C MET A 552 20.07 -6.80 1.49
N ILE A 553 21.04 -7.69 1.27
CA ILE A 553 21.74 -8.38 2.36
C ILE A 553 22.54 -7.37 3.18
N LEU A 554 23.35 -6.51 2.53
CA LEU A 554 24.15 -5.51 3.23
C LEU A 554 23.29 -4.55 4.06
N TYR A 555 22.18 -4.07 3.49
CA TYR A 555 21.21 -3.24 4.21
C TYR A 555 20.71 -3.98 5.46
N SER A 556 20.36 -5.25 5.32
CA SER A 556 19.87 -6.06 6.43
C SER A 556 20.94 -6.27 7.51
N LEU A 557 22.20 -6.51 7.15
CA LEU A 557 23.30 -6.64 8.10
C LEU A 557 23.54 -5.34 8.89
N LYS A 558 23.54 -4.18 8.23
CA LYS A 558 23.77 -2.88 8.88
C LYS A 558 22.60 -2.42 9.77
N ASN A 559 21.36 -2.80 9.44
CA ASN A 559 20.16 -2.17 9.99
C ASN A 559 19.28 -3.09 10.85
N VAL A 560 19.43 -4.41 10.77
CA VAL A 560 18.69 -5.37 11.59
C VAL A 560 19.43 -5.58 12.91
N GLN A 561 18.67 -5.70 14.00
CA GLN A 561 19.21 -5.98 15.33
C GLN A 561 19.66 -7.45 15.43
N LEU A 562 20.91 -7.74 15.04
CA LEU A 562 21.48 -9.09 15.05
C LEU A 562 21.70 -9.65 16.46
N ASP A 563 21.86 -8.78 17.47
CA ASP A 563 22.09 -9.18 18.88
C ASP A 563 20.85 -9.74 19.60
N ILE A 564 19.68 -9.76 18.93
CA ILE A 564 18.45 -10.29 19.54
C ILE A 564 18.55 -11.81 19.78
N ASN A 565 19.24 -12.52 18.88
CA ASN A 565 19.49 -13.95 19.01
C ASN A 565 20.92 -14.27 18.52
N GLU A 566 21.72 -14.88 19.40
CA GLU A 566 23.09 -15.32 19.13
C GLU A 566 23.16 -16.29 17.93
N ASP A 567 22.12 -17.10 17.72
CA ASP A 567 22.01 -18.05 16.59
C ASP A 567 22.10 -17.36 15.22
N ILE A 568 21.78 -16.07 15.13
CA ILE A 568 21.88 -15.31 13.88
C ILE A 568 23.31 -15.33 13.38
N ARG A 569 24.27 -14.91 14.21
CA ARG A 569 25.67 -14.82 13.80
C ARG A 569 26.36 -16.19 13.79
N SER A 570 25.93 -17.12 14.63
CA SER A 570 26.60 -18.41 14.76
C SER A 570 26.07 -19.52 13.86
N ILE A 571 24.80 -19.45 13.42
CA ILE A 571 24.16 -20.51 12.62
C ILE A 571 23.64 -19.96 11.29
N TYR A 572 22.79 -18.93 11.33
CA TYR A 572 22.04 -18.51 10.14
C TYR A 572 22.88 -17.73 9.13
N LEU A 573 23.76 -16.81 9.58
CA LEU A 573 24.68 -16.10 8.68
C LEU A 573 25.71 -17.04 8.02
N PRO A 574 26.39 -17.97 8.74
CA PRO A 574 27.27 -18.95 8.10
C PRO A 574 26.53 -19.82 7.08
N LYS A 575 25.31 -20.26 7.40
CA LYS A 575 24.48 -21.07 6.50
C LYS A 575 24.12 -20.32 5.22
N LEU A 576 23.73 -19.05 5.32
CA LEU A 576 23.48 -18.18 4.17
C LEU A 576 24.76 -17.98 3.33
N LEU A 577 25.90 -17.70 3.98
CA LEU A 577 27.19 -17.54 3.32
C LEU A 577 27.56 -18.80 2.53
N LYS A 578 27.44 -19.99 3.14
CA LYS A 578 27.65 -21.27 2.47
C LYS A 578 26.73 -21.44 1.27
N HIS A 579 25.44 -21.15 1.43
CA HIS A 579 24.44 -21.30 0.38
C HIS A 579 24.74 -20.40 -0.83
N ILE A 580 25.14 -19.15 -0.59
CA ILE A 580 25.53 -18.22 -1.65
C ILE A 580 26.78 -18.73 -2.38
N LEU A 581 27.82 -19.14 -1.64
CA LEU A 581 29.08 -19.63 -2.22
C LEU A 581 28.89 -20.88 -3.08
N VAL A 582 28.15 -21.88 -2.58
CA VAL A 582 27.82 -23.11 -3.33
C VAL A 582 26.97 -22.80 -4.57
N GLY A 583 26.12 -21.78 -4.51
CA GLY A 583 25.28 -21.44 -5.64
C GLY A 583 26.00 -20.71 -6.78
N ILE A 584 27.21 -20.16 -6.56
CA ILE A 584 28.07 -19.61 -7.61
C ILE A 584 28.58 -20.76 -8.49
N ASP A 585 27.86 -21.03 -9.58
CA ASP A 585 28.20 -22.07 -10.55
C ASP A 585 28.63 -21.46 -11.87
N LEU A 586 29.90 -21.65 -12.22
CA LEU A 586 30.54 -21.15 -13.43
C LEU A 586 30.81 -22.27 -14.46
N SER A 587 30.25 -23.46 -14.22
CA SER A 587 30.59 -24.69 -14.96
C SER A 587 29.75 -24.91 -16.24
N SER A 588 28.57 -24.29 -16.37
CA SER A 588 27.66 -24.48 -17.50
C SER A 588 27.88 -23.49 -18.65
N SER A 589 28.40 -24.00 -19.78
CA SER A 589 28.58 -23.27 -21.05
C SER A 589 27.28 -22.99 -21.83
N SER A 590 26.14 -22.93 -21.15
CA SER A 590 24.84 -22.73 -21.78
C SER A 590 23.88 -22.08 -20.80
N SER A 591 23.56 -20.81 -21.09
CA SER A 591 22.40 -20.07 -20.59
C SER A 591 22.30 -19.86 -19.08
N SER A 592 23.29 -19.19 -18.48
CA SER A 592 23.04 -18.34 -17.29
C SER A 592 22.66 -16.94 -17.78
N PRO A 593 21.74 -16.20 -17.14
CA PRO A 593 21.41 -14.84 -17.57
C PRO A 593 22.65 -13.95 -17.41
N LEU A 594 23.05 -13.25 -18.48
CA LEU A 594 24.16 -12.27 -18.55
C LEU A 594 24.22 -11.29 -17.35
N ILE A 595 23.09 -11.07 -16.68
CA ILE A 595 22.94 -10.16 -15.54
C ILE A 595 23.54 -10.74 -14.24
N ILE A 596 23.52 -12.06 -14.03
CA ILE A 596 24.18 -12.69 -12.86
C ILE A 596 25.70 -12.69 -13.05
N GLU A 597 26.17 -12.89 -14.28
CA GLU A 597 27.60 -12.89 -14.61
C GLU A 597 28.26 -11.55 -14.26
N ASN A 598 27.58 -10.43 -14.53
CA ASN A 598 28.06 -9.09 -14.18
C ASN A 598 27.91 -8.75 -12.69
N ASN A 599 27.17 -9.54 -11.90
CA ASN A 599 26.92 -9.27 -10.48
C ASN A 599 27.75 -10.16 -9.52
N TYR A 600 28.59 -11.07 -10.03
CA TYR A 600 29.40 -11.96 -9.19
C TYR A 600 30.37 -11.19 -8.28
N VAL A 601 30.93 -10.07 -8.76
CA VAL A 601 31.81 -9.22 -7.93
C VAL A 601 31.05 -8.78 -6.67
N ALA A 602 29.87 -8.18 -6.82
CA ALA A 602 29.07 -7.73 -5.70
C ALA A 602 28.59 -8.87 -4.79
N ILE A 603 28.23 -10.02 -5.36
CA ILE A 603 27.85 -11.22 -4.59
C ILE A 603 29.02 -11.69 -3.71
N ILE A 604 30.26 -11.68 -4.23
CA ILE A 604 31.44 -12.05 -3.44
C ILE A 604 31.76 -10.97 -2.41
N VAL A 605 31.64 -9.68 -2.76
CA VAL A 605 31.85 -8.58 -1.80
C VAL A 605 30.88 -8.66 -0.63
N VAL A 606 29.60 -8.97 -0.87
CA VAL A 606 28.65 -9.15 0.25
C VAL A 606 28.97 -10.40 1.09
N CYS A 607 29.56 -11.44 0.51
CA CYS A 607 30.08 -12.59 1.27
C CYS A 607 31.19 -12.18 2.25
N ARG A 608 32.03 -11.18 1.89
CA ARG A 608 33.04 -10.62 2.79
C ARG A 608 32.40 -9.89 3.97
N HIS A 609 31.35 -9.10 3.73
CA HIS A 609 30.57 -8.44 4.79
C HIS A 609 29.86 -9.45 5.71
N LEU A 610 29.30 -10.53 5.14
CA LEU A 610 28.74 -11.63 5.94
C LEU A 610 29.79 -12.26 6.85
N LEU A 611 30.99 -12.56 6.33
CA LEU A 611 32.08 -13.13 7.11
C LEU A 611 32.56 -12.18 8.21
N ALA A 612 32.62 -10.87 7.94
CA ALA A 612 32.98 -9.85 8.92
C ALA A 612 31.98 -9.81 10.10
N GLU A 613 30.67 -9.87 9.82
CA GLU A 613 29.64 -9.93 10.87
C GLU A 613 29.69 -11.25 11.68
N ILE A 614 29.97 -12.38 11.02
CA ILE A 614 30.18 -13.67 11.71
C ILE A 614 31.38 -13.56 12.68
N ASN A 615 32.46 -12.89 12.25
CA ASN A 615 33.67 -12.73 13.06
C ASN A 615 33.44 -11.89 14.34
N GLN A 616 32.55 -10.88 14.30
CA GLN A 616 32.25 -10.06 15.48
C GLN A 616 31.72 -10.90 16.68
N ASN A 617 30.97 -11.97 16.41
CA ASN A 617 30.51 -12.90 17.45
C ASN A 617 31.66 -13.71 18.05
N ASN A 618 32.53 -14.23 17.18
CA ASN A 618 33.64 -15.09 17.58
C ASN A 618 34.67 -14.35 18.45
N VAL A 619 34.97 -13.08 18.14
CA VAL A 619 35.87 -12.26 18.97
C VAL A 619 35.31 -12.12 20.40
N SER A 620 34.02 -11.86 20.56
CA SER A 620 33.37 -11.76 21.88
C SER A 620 33.45 -13.09 22.66
N ASN A 621 33.21 -14.22 21.98
CA ASN A 621 33.29 -15.56 22.57
C ASN A 621 34.73 -15.99 22.93
N VAL A 622 35.72 -15.62 22.11
CA VAL A 622 37.15 -15.85 22.40
C VAL A 622 37.55 -15.12 23.69
N PHE A 623 37.19 -13.85 23.84
CA PHE A 623 37.49 -13.08 25.05
C PHE A 623 36.81 -13.64 26.29
N GLU A 624 35.56 -14.10 26.21
CA GLU A 624 34.88 -14.75 27.34
C GLU A 624 35.51 -16.10 27.72
N SER A 625 35.94 -16.92 26.74
CA SER A 625 36.62 -18.20 27.01
C SER A 625 37.96 -18.01 27.71
N LEU A 626 38.75 -17.02 27.27
CA LEU A 626 40.01 -16.64 27.90
C LEU A 626 39.79 -16.10 29.32
N HIS A 627 38.71 -15.34 29.56
CA HIS A 627 38.38 -14.82 30.88
C HIS A 627 37.93 -15.91 31.87
N ASN A 628 37.24 -16.94 31.38
CA ASN A 628 36.84 -18.11 32.18
C ASN A 628 38.03 -19.03 32.47
N ASN A 629 38.94 -19.23 31.52
CA ASN A 629 40.18 -19.99 31.73
C ASN A 629 41.10 -19.30 32.73
N ASN A 630 41.25 -17.97 32.67
CA ASN A 630 42.07 -17.21 33.63
C ASN A 630 41.47 -17.15 35.04
N LYS A 631 40.15 -17.32 35.21
CA LYS A 631 39.53 -17.46 36.54
C LYS A 631 39.69 -18.86 37.15
N GLY A 632 40.05 -19.86 36.36
CA GLY A 632 40.33 -21.22 36.83
C GLY A 632 41.65 -21.36 37.59
N GLU A 633 42.61 -20.45 37.40
CA GLU A 633 43.95 -20.56 38.01
C GLU A 633 44.11 -19.78 39.33
N SER A 634 43.11 -19.02 39.77
CA SER A 634 43.17 -18.30 41.05
C SER A 634 41.83 -18.32 41.78
N ASN A 635 41.41 -19.48 42.30
CA ASN A 635 40.76 -19.64 43.61
C ASN A 635 40.22 -21.07 43.78
N ASN A 636 40.81 -21.81 44.71
CA ASN A 636 40.20 -23.01 45.29
C ASN A 636 38.91 -22.62 46.03
N SER A 637 37.76 -22.67 45.36
CA SER A 637 36.46 -23.12 45.90
C SER A 637 35.29 -22.65 45.03
N ALA A 638 34.80 -23.51 44.12
CA ALA A 638 33.37 -23.72 43.83
C ALA A 638 33.26 -24.68 42.65
N ARG A 639 32.62 -25.84 42.86
CA ARG A 639 32.22 -26.76 41.78
C ARG A 639 31.31 -26.01 40.80
N SER A 640 31.83 -25.51 39.68
CA SER A 640 31.02 -25.35 38.47
C SER A 640 30.69 -26.75 37.96
N SER A 641 29.40 -27.02 37.72
CA SER A 641 28.94 -28.34 37.30
C SER A 641 29.51 -28.67 35.91
N PRO A 642 30.19 -29.83 35.71
CA PRO A 642 30.84 -30.18 34.43
C PRO A 642 29.88 -30.18 33.23
N ASN A 643 28.59 -30.45 33.45
CA ASN A 643 27.56 -30.45 32.40
C ASN A 643 27.32 -29.08 31.72
N ARG A 644 27.66 -27.94 32.35
CA ARG A 644 27.46 -26.62 31.72
C ARG A 644 28.62 -26.25 30.79
N THR A 645 29.84 -26.61 31.16
CA THR A 645 31.05 -26.40 30.35
C THR A 645 31.01 -27.28 29.11
N GLU A 646 30.68 -28.57 29.26
CA GLU A 646 30.55 -29.50 28.13
C GLU A 646 29.44 -29.10 27.15
N LYS A 647 28.33 -28.51 27.63
CA LYS A 647 27.24 -28.03 26.76
C LYS A 647 27.68 -26.83 25.93
N ARG A 648 28.37 -25.87 26.55
CA ARG A 648 28.89 -24.66 25.87
C ARG A 648 30.02 -25.00 24.88
N GLU A 649 30.89 -25.94 25.22
CA GLU A 649 31.94 -26.44 24.30
C GLU A 649 31.35 -27.15 23.08
N LYS A 650 30.27 -27.93 23.28
CA LYS A 650 29.53 -28.56 22.17
C LYS A 650 28.80 -27.53 21.30
N GLU A 651 28.25 -26.48 21.90
CA GLU A 651 27.64 -25.36 21.17
C GLU A 651 28.71 -24.65 20.32
N LEU A 652 29.83 -24.22 20.92
CA LEU A 652 30.98 -23.63 20.21
C LEU A 652 31.52 -24.51 19.08
N ALA A 653 31.60 -25.82 19.28
CA ALA A 653 32.01 -26.76 18.24
C ALA A 653 31.03 -26.78 17.05
N GLY A 654 29.72 -26.69 17.33
CA GLY A 654 28.68 -26.58 16.30
C GLY A 654 28.73 -25.25 15.54
N GLU A 655 29.00 -24.13 16.23
CA GLU A 655 29.19 -22.82 15.60
C GLU A 655 30.43 -22.82 14.68
N GLN A 656 31.53 -23.37 15.17
CA GLN A 656 32.76 -23.52 14.39
C GLN A 656 32.54 -24.40 13.16
N GLN A 657 31.83 -25.53 13.29
CA GLN A 657 31.52 -26.42 12.17
C GLN A 657 30.72 -25.72 11.06
N CYS A 658 29.83 -24.78 11.42
CA CYS A 658 29.08 -23.99 10.44
C CYS A 658 30.01 -23.09 9.61
N VAL A 659 30.97 -22.40 10.24
CA VAL A 659 31.93 -21.54 9.55
C VAL A 659 32.93 -22.35 8.73
N GLU A 660 33.39 -23.47 9.27
CA GLU A 660 34.24 -24.46 8.61
C GLU A 660 33.59 -24.98 7.30
N SER A 661 32.29 -25.26 7.33
CA SER A 661 31.53 -25.62 6.14
C SER A 661 31.45 -24.50 5.09
N SER A 662 31.43 -23.24 5.52
CA SER A 662 31.45 -22.08 4.61
C SER A 662 32.84 -21.87 4.00
N LEU A 663 33.91 -22.18 4.75
CA LEU A 663 35.28 -22.18 4.24
C LEU A 663 35.46 -23.24 3.14
N GLU A 664 34.96 -24.47 3.35
CA GLU A 664 34.98 -25.53 2.32
C GLU A 664 34.28 -25.07 1.04
N ALA A 665 33.10 -24.47 1.17
CA ALA A 665 32.38 -23.89 0.04
C ALA A 665 33.19 -22.79 -0.64
N CYS A 666 33.82 -21.88 0.12
CA CYS A 666 34.66 -20.82 -0.42
C CYS A 666 35.83 -21.38 -1.26
N ILE A 667 36.52 -22.41 -0.76
CA ILE A 667 37.64 -23.06 -1.45
C ILE A 667 37.18 -23.75 -2.74
N GLN A 668 36.01 -24.41 -2.72
CA GLN A 668 35.42 -25.02 -3.92
C GLN A 668 35.06 -23.96 -4.96
N THR A 669 34.39 -22.88 -4.55
CA THR A 669 34.03 -21.75 -5.43
C THR A 669 35.27 -21.07 -5.99
N PHE A 670 36.30 -20.86 -5.17
CA PHE A 670 37.60 -20.34 -5.59
C PHE A 670 38.25 -21.20 -6.68
N THR A 671 38.28 -22.52 -6.48
CA THR A 671 38.78 -23.48 -7.47
C THR A 671 38.02 -23.38 -8.79
N SER A 672 36.69 -23.29 -8.72
CA SER A 672 35.81 -23.12 -9.89
C SER A 672 36.08 -21.81 -10.64
N ILE A 673 36.22 -20.68 -9.92
CA ILE A 673 36.54 -19.37 -10.50
C ILE A 673 37.93 -19.38 -11.16
N CYS A 674 38.94 -19.96 -10.50
CA CYS A 674 40.27 -20.12 -11.10
C CYS A 674 40.20 -20.90 -12.42
N ASN A 675 39.51 -22.05 -12.44
CA ASN A 675 39.34 -22.85 -13.65
C ASN A 675 38.53 -22.11 -14.74
N TRP A 676 37.51 -21.34 -14.36
CA TRP A 676 36.72 -20.51 -15.27
C TRP A 676 37.55 -19.40 -15.91
N TYR A 677 38.42 -18.74 -15.13
CA TYR A 677 39.35 -17.73 -15.64
C TYR A 677 40.45 -18.34 -16.54
N ILE A 678 40.98 -19.52 -16.21
CA ILE A 678 41.98 -20.22 -17.05
C ILE A 678 41.40 -20.56 -18.44
N LYS A 679 40.11 -20.90 -18.53
CA LYS A 679 39.46 -21.22 -19.81
C LYS A 679 39.45 -20.04 -20.79
N ASN A 680 39.35 -18.81 -20.30
CA ASN A 680 39.39 -17.61 -21.12
C ASN A 680 39.82 -16.41 -20.25
N ARG A 681 41.02 -15.90 -20.48
CA ARG A 681 41.66 -14.83 -19.67
C ARG A 681 41.19 -13.44 -20.11
N GLU A 682 39.88 -13.19 -19.99
CA GLU A 682 39.25 -11.91 -20.31
C GLU A 682 39.25 -10.95 -19.11
N ARG A 683 39.27 -9.64 -19.40
CA ARG A 683 39.27 -8.56 -18.40
C ARG A 683 38.10 -8.64 -17.42
N ASP A 684 36.91 -8.97 -17.92
CA ASP A 684 35.66 -9.02 -17.14
C ASP A 684 35.67 -10.13 -16.07
N ARG A 685 36.58 -11.11 -16.19
CA ARG A 685 36.75 -12.21 -15.22
C ARG A 685 37.74 -11.87 -14.12
N CYS A 686 38.63 -10.91 -14.36
CA CYS A 686 39.67 -10.51 -13.41
C CYS A 686 39.06 -9.92 -12.13
N GLY A 687 37.98 -9.15 -12.24
CA GLY A 687 37.27 -8.58 -11.08
C GLY A 687 36.70 -9.66 -10.15
N VAL A 688 36.01 -10.65 -10.72
CA VAL A 688 35.45 -11.80 -9.96
C VAL A 688 36.56 -12.60 -9.29
N LEU A 689 37.67 -12.86 -10.00
CA LEU A 689 38.82 -13.57 -9.46
C LEU A 689 39.49 -12.79 -8.31
N LEU A 690 39.64 -11.48 -8.44
CA LEU A 690 40.20 -10.65 -7.37
C LEU A 690 39.29 -10.63 -6.14
N ALA A 691 37.98 -10.50 -6.34
CA ALA A 691 37.00 -10.51 -5.26
C ALA A 691 37.08 -11.80 -4.42
N ILE A 692 37.16 -12.98 -5.07
CA ILE A 692 37.26 -14.25 -4.34
C ILE A 692 38.63 -14.41 -3.64
N CYS A 693 39.71 -13.88 -4.22
CA CYS A 693 41.03 -13.86 -3.55
C CYS A 693 40.98 -13.08 -2.24
N LEU A 694 40.30 -11.94 -2.24
CA LEU A 694 40.11 -11.14 -1.04
C LEU A 694 39.25 -11.87 0.00
N LEU A 695 38.20 -12.57 -0.41
CA LEU A 695 37.40 -13.39 0.52
C LEU A 695 38.22 -14.55 1.11
N VAL A 696 39.04 -15.25 0.32
CA VAL A 696 39.94 -16.31 0.82
C VAL A 696 40.93 -15.74 1.83
N ARG A 697 41.45 -14.54 1.58
CA ARG A 697 42.31 -13.83 2.52
C ARG A 697 41.58 -13.51 3.82
N ASP A 698 40.35 -13.00 3.75
CA ASP A 698 39.55 -12.69 4.95
C ASP A 698 39.26 -13.96 5.79
N PHE A 699 39.02 -15.11 5.13
CA PHE A 699 38.91 -16.40 5.81
C PHE A 699 40.22 -16.84 6.48
N ALA A 700 41.38 -16.54 5.90
CA ALA A 700 42.68 -16.83 6.51
C ALA A 700 42.97 -15.95 7.74
N ASP A 701 42.35 -14.77 7.82
CA ASP A 701 42.38 -13.90 9.00
C ASP A 701 41.33 -14.31 10.07
N PHE A 702 40.43 -15.25 9.76
CA PHE A 702 39.37 -15.68 10.66
C PHE A 702 39.90 -16.54 11.82
N PRO A 703 39.54 -16.25 13.08
CA PRO A 703 40.01 -17.01 14.23
C PRO A 703 39.23 -18.33 14.38
N PHE A 704 39.85 -19.45 14.01
CA PHE A 704 39.34 -20.79 14.32
C PHE A 704 39.79 -21.25 15.72
N TYR A 705 38.92 -21.89 16.50
CA TYR A 705 39.29 -22.40 17.82
C TYR A 705 40.09 -23.71 17.70
N SER A 706 41.13 -23.86 18.52
CA SER A 706 41.77 -25.15 18.78
C SER A 706 41.00 -25.84 19.91
N LEU A 707 39.97 -26.60 19.57
CA LEU A 707 39.23 -27.40 20.56
C LEU A 707 40.17 -28.49 21.10
N GLN A 708 40.29 -28.60 22.43
CA GLN A 708 41.17 -29.59 23.07
C GLN A 708 40.79 -31.03 22.65
N PRO A 709 41.77 -31.93 22.52
CA PRO A 709 41.58 -33.29 21.99
C PRO A 709 40.77 -34.25 22.87
N SER A 710 40.11 -33.80 23.94
CA SER A 710 39.32 -34.66 24.84
C SER A 710 37.93 -35.03 24.31
N LEU A 711 37.45 -34.38 23.24
CA LEU A 711 36.19 -34.70 22.57
C LEU A 711 36.45 -35.43 21.25
N ALA A 712 36.85 -36.70 21.34
CA ALA A 712 37.07 -37.61 20.19
C ALA A 712 35.81 -37.90 19.33
N SER A 713 34.74 -37.11 19.44
CA SER A 713 33.52 -37.21 18.63
C SER A 713 33.28 -36.01 17.70
N CYS A 714 34.06 -34.93 17.82
CA CYS A 714 34.00 -33.79 16.91
C CYS A 714 35.34 -33.68 16.17
N SER A 715 35.42 -34.29 14.99
CA SER A 715 36.53 -34.01 14.08
C SER A 715 36.43 -32.56 13.63
N SER A 716 37.26 -31.68 14.17
CA SER A 716 37.46 -30.35 13.60
C SER A 716 38.02 -30.48 12.18
N LEU A 717 37.86 -29.46 11.34
CA LEU A 717 38.51 -29.45 10.02
C LEU A 717 40.02 -29.68 10.13
N THR A 718 40.66 -29.21 11.21
CA THR A 718 42.09 -29.47 11.50
C THR A 718 42.43 -30.96 11.63
N ASP A 719 41.54 -31.81 12.15
CA ASP A 719 41.75 -33.26 12.23
C ASP A 719 41.39 -33.99 10.91
N SER A 720 40.44 -33.46 10.13
CA SER A 720 40.06 -34.02 8.81
C SER A 720 41.05 -33.65 7.68
N ILE A 721 41.76 -32.52 7.83
CA ILE A 721 42.83 -32.03 6.93
C ILE A 721 43.99 -33.03 6.79
N TYR A 722 44.10 -34.08 7.61
CA TYR A 722 45.16 -35.09 7.50
C TYR A 722 44.79 -36.39 6.73
N SER A 723 43.51 -36.69 6.41
CA SER A 723 43.12 -38.03 5.90
C SER A 723 42.81 -38.28 4.39
N SER A 724 42.40 -37.33 3.53
CA SER A 724 42.01 -37.60 2.12
C SER A 724 42.89 -36.95 1.02
N GLN A 725 42.97 -37.58 -0.18
CA GLN A 725 43.84 -37.20 -1.31
C GLN A 725 43.27 -36.12 -2.28
N GLN A 726 42.05 -35.60 -2.08
CA GLN A 726 41.45 -34.52 -2.90
C GLN A 726 42.05 -33.11 -2.65
N LYS A 727 43.16 -33.03 -1.89
CA LYS A 727 43.53 -31.87 -1.04
C LYS A 727 44.29 -30.70 -1.67
N PHE A 728 44.70 -30.78 -2.93
CA PHE A 728 45.47 -29.70 -3.57
C PHE A 728 44.81 -29.16 -4.84
N GLU A 729 43.58 -29.53 -5.16
CA GLU A 729 42.92 -29.07 -6.39
C GLU A 729 42.83 -27.54 -6.47
N TRP A 730 42.49 -26.88 -5.35
CA TRP A 730 42.46 -25.43 -5.27
C TRP A 730 43.86 -24.79 -5.43
N LEU A 731 44.90 -25.41 -4.84
CA LEU A 731 46.28 -24.94 -4.95
C LEU A 731 46.83 -25.16 -6.36
N HIS A 732 46.50 -26.29 -6.99
CA HIS A 732 46.81 -26.57 -8.39
C HIS A 732 46.12 -25.59 -9.33
N ALA A 733 44.82 -25.32 -9.11
CA ALA A 733 44.07 -24.33 -9.89
C ALA A 733 44.64 -22.92 -9.71
N LEU A 734 45.05 -22.55 -8.50
CA LEU A 734 45.72 -21.29 -8.19
C LEU A 734 47.07 -21.15 -8.92
N ILE A 735 47.94 -22.16 -8.83
CA ILE A 735 49.23 -22.18 -9.53
C ILE A 735 49.03 -22.15 -11.05
N ALA A 736 48.05 -22.91 -11.57
CA ALA A 736 47.69 -22.90 -12.97
C ALA A 736 47.14 -21.55 -13.44
N ALA A 737 46.41 -20.82 -12.58
CA ALA A 737 45.91 -19.49 -12.89
C ALA A 737 47.05 -18.45 -12.99
N ILE A 738 48.07 -18.53 -12.12
CA ILE A 738 49.27 -17.68 -12.19
C ILE A 738 50.02 -17.92 -13.51
N ASP A 739 50.21 -19.19 -13.88
CA ASP A 739 50.95 -19.62 -15.07
C ASP A 739 52.29 -18.86 -15.24
N PRO A 740 53.25 -19.08 -14.33
CA PRO A 740 54.53 -18.37 -14.34
C PRO A 740 55.38 -18.69 -15.57
N VAL A 741 55.09 -19.79 -16.29
CA VAL A 741 55.81 -20.18 -17.50
C VAL A 741 55.52 -19.20 -18.64
N SER A 742 54.28 -18.74 -18.76
CA SER A 742 53.87 -17.74 -19.76
C SER A 742 54.49 -16.35 -19.56
N TRP A 743 55.09 -16.06 -18.40
CA TRP A 743 55.70 -14.75 -18.13
C TRP A 743 57.02 -14.52 -18.90
N ASN A 744 57.66 -15.60 -19.35
CA ASN A 744 58.93 -15.55 -20.10
C ASN A 744 58.75 -15.49 -21.63
N SER A 745 57.54 -15.70 -22.15
CA SER A 745 57.26 -15.65 -23.60
C SER A 745 57.03 -14.20 -24.05
N SER A 746 58.09 -13.58 -24.56
CA SER A 746 58.19 -12.18 -25.01
C SER A 746 57.38 -11.80 -26.27
N GLU A 747 56.49 -12.66 -26.77
CA GLU A 747 55.78 -12.45 -28.04
C GLU A 747 54.26 -12.25 -27.93
N LEU A 748 53.66 -12.39 -26.74
CA LEU A 748 52.24 -12.07 -26.53
C LEU A 748 52.13 -10.78 -25.72
N LEU A 749 51.44 -9.79 -26.27
CA LEU A 749 50.95 -8.62 -25.52
C LEU A 749 50.05 -9.13 -24.38
N ILE A 750 50.64 -9.50 -23.24
CA ILE A 750 49.89 -9.83 -22.03
C ILE A 750 49.13 -8.55 -21.66
N ASP A 751 47.80 -8.63 -21.61
CA ASP A 751 46.98 -7.53 -21.13
C ASP A 751 47.49 -7.14 -19.74
N ARG A 752 47.76 -5.85 -19.52
CA ARG A 752 48.30 -5.33 -18.26
C ARG A 752 47.43 -5.77 -17.07
N THR A 753 46.12 -5.85 -17.28
CA THR A 753 45.15 -6.30 -16.26
C THR A 753 45.30 -7.77 -15.89
N ASP A 754 45.60 -8.63 -16.88
CA ASP A 754 45.86 -10.06 -16.70
C ASP A 754 47.18 -10.32 -15.95
N PHE A 755 48.21 -9.52 -16.19
CA PHE A 755 49.46 -9.61 -15.43
C PHE A 755 49.26 -9.20 -13.96
N ASP A 756 48.57 -8.08 -13.72
CA ASP A 756 48.35 -7.54 -12.37
C ASP A 756 47.55 -8.52 -11.49
N ILE A 757 46.53 -9.20 -12.04
CA ILE A 757 45.75 -10.19 -11.28
C ILE A 757 46.58 -11.44 -10.94
N ARG A 758 47.44 -11.91 -11.85
CA ARG A 758 48.34 -13.04 -11.58
C ARG A 758 49.38 -12.72 -10.53
N ALA A 759 49.87 -11.47 -10.50
CA ALA A 759 50.73 -11.00 -9.42
C ALA A 759 49.99 -11.01 -8.07
N LYS A 760 48.70 -10.62 -8.04
CA LYS A 760 47.87 -10.69 -6.83
C LYS A 760 47.60 -12.12 -6.35
N LEU A 761 47.45 -13.07 -7.26
CA LEU A 761 47.37 -14.49 -6.91
C LEU A 761 48.67 -15.00 -6.27
N LEU A 762 49.83 -14.55 -6.76
CA LEU A 762 51.11 -14.86 -6.14
C LEU A 762 51.24 -14.23 -4.75
N ASP A 763 50.82 -12.97 -4.58
CA ASP A 763 50.74 -12.29 -3.28
C ASP A 763 49.86 -13.09 -2.30
N LEU A 764 48.73 -13.66 -2.75
CA LEU A 764 47.86 -14.49 -1.93
C LEU A 764 48.56 -15.78 -1.47
N ILE A 765 49.30 -16.47 -2.35
CA ILE A 765 50.10 -17.66 -1.95
C ILE A 765 51.09 -17.30 -0.85
N LEU A 766 51.85 -16.21 -1.05
CA LEU A 766 52.83 -15.75 -0.07
C LEU A 766 52.16 -15.41 1.26
N TYR A 767 51.04 -14.70 1.22
CA TYR A 767 50.27 -14.33 2.39
C TYR A 767 49.78 -15.55 3.18
N LEU A 768 49.13 -16.52 2.50
CA LEU A 768 48.66 -17.77 3.13
C LEU A 768 49.82 -18.57 3.72
N THR A 769 50.96 -18.61 3.03
CA THR A 769 52.17 -19.30 3.50
C THR A 769 52.68 -18.66 4.79
N VAL A 770 52.82 -17.33 4.84
CA VAL A 770 53.24 -16.60 6.04
C VAL A 770 52.26 -16.81 7.19
N ARG A 771 50.96 -16.76 6.90
CA ARG A 771 49.92 -16.93 7.92
C ARG A 771 49.90 -18.35 8.50
N SER A 772 50.21 -19.38 7.70
CA SER A 772 50.30 -20.77 8.17
C SER A 772 51.44 -21.03 9.16
N PHE A 773 52.43 -20.13 9.24
CA PHE A 773 53.51 -20.20 10.23
C PHE A 773 53.18 -19.51 11.57
N GLN A 774 52.08 -18.74 11.62
CA GLN A 774 51.56 -18.06 12.81
C GLN A 774 50.45 -18.88 13.45
#